data_AF-A0A5D0WIX9-F1
#
_entry.id   AF-A0A5D0WIX9-F1
#
_cell.length_a   1.000
_cell.length_b   1.000
_cell.length_c   1.000
_cell.angle_alpha   90.00
_cell.angle_beta   90.00
_cell.angle_gamma   90.00
#
_symmetry.space_group_name_H-M   'P 1'
#
loop_
_entity.id
_entity.type
_entity.pdbx_description
1 polymer ?
#
loop_
_entity_poly.entity_id
_entity_poly.type
_entity_poly.pdbx_seq_one_letter_code
_entity_poly.pdbx_strand_id
1 'polypeptide(L)'
;MKRIFVGFCVVMILLLAGCSQAVAPLPPVETAKIGTMIGTVSESMAPEKYPKAEINRFNNYVDESAALMAGKIDYAIMDYATARNFVKSNEGTMVLPEALTDEVTAMALKKENTELNQKLNAVLNRYLSDGTMEEIKAHWFPEAGGDYEIVDVPKNVSGPVLRVAVTSLTEPRCFVQDGELTGMNVELLSRIAYELGMQVEFQDMDFKAMIDSLQSGNSDVVAAMYNTPERSEKVDFTAGYFPNPQVFVVKADRQAETEGSQSSQTLISSSSDLNKSGYTIGVPEGTPPEEVAKELMPNADISYFTQFMDGVAALKSGKVTAVIYDSSGVDRILLSNPDLVKLDEELGNIEIAAVVRLDDMAMNEQLNAFIKQYQADGTAAAMVKRWINNTGGEMPDIPKPLNPEKKITIITNGLTEPMNYYENGQLTGFDIEFMKRFASYANLDFEIITMDYQAMIPALQSGKGDVIISDFFKTDERGQEVLYTDAYVVLHNSALIRKDMAAASMVDQAIKTNEELNGKRVGFITGMVHIDNFRPLYQADEYEFNDFSSMLEALKSEKIDALLTSQSKVAEIIEQNPGLIALPPYADISSSIGVSKTNTQLGDALDATVKTMIDDGSLKAMTEKWMGENEDRKVLTPVDLTGEKGTLIAGVLGDDYPYSYYKDNELVGLEVDLARSLAARMGMNVEIKPMDFSAIIPSITSGKIDLAFYLAYTPERAASIRFLTPLKSDQAVAIVRNQAVAASTGGQQWAGMIASLGESFNKTFVVEDRYQLILEGLSTTIVISLLSLLFGSLLGALICAMRRSRVGLISGLAVVYIRLIQGVPIVLTLMILYYIIFASVDIHPVLIAVVGFSINFAAYSAEIFRTAIDATDKGQLEAAYALGFTRVASFFKVTLPQALRHILPIFKGEFISMVKMTSVVGYIAIQDLTKMTDIIRSRTFEAFFPLVVTAAIYFVITYLFILLLGKIEVQIDPKRRKRVVKGVVEIDAEVVEVQK
;
A
#
# COMPACT_ATOMS: atom_id res chain seq x y z
N MET A 1 37.36 -15.42 -5.46
CA MET A 1 36.49 -14.20 -5.48
C MET A 1 35.06 -14.52 -5.08
N LYS A 2 34.28 -15.32 -5.82
CA LYS A 2 32.90 -15.73 -5.42
C LYS A 2 32.79 -16.25 -3.99
N ARG A 3 33.68 -17.15 -3.56
CA ARG A 3 33.70 -17.70 -2.18
C ARG A 3 34.03 -16.68 -1.09
N ILE A 4 34.78 -15.63 -1.41
CA ILE A 4 35.17 -14.57 -0.45
C ILE A 4 34.05 -13.53 -0.36
N PHE A 5 33.41 -13.19 -1.48
CA PHE A 5 32.24 -12.31 -1.52
C PHE A 5 31.04 -12.94 -0.80
N VAL A 6 30.73 -14.21 -1.11
CA VAL A 6 29.70 -14.98 -0.41
C VAL A 6 30.07 -15.15 1.07
N GLY A 7 31.35 -15.40 1.39
CA GLY A 7 31.82 -15.48 2.78
C GLY A 7 31.69 -14.17 3.55
N PHE A 8 31.92 -13.02 2.91
CA PHE A 8 31.76 -11.70 3.52
C PHE A 8 30.28 -11.34 3.75
N CYS A 9 29.41 -11.61 2.77
CA CYS A 9 27.96 -11.46 2.93
C CYS A 9 27.41 -12.37 4.03
N VAL A 10 27.83 -13.63 4.07
CA VAL A 10 27.41 -14.60 5.11
C VAL A 10 27.92 -14.19 6.49
N VAL A 11 29.15 -13.68 6.63
CA VAL A 11 29.67 -13.19 7.92
C VAL A 11 28.98 -11.91 8.37
N MET A 12 28.63 -10.97 7.48
CA MET A 12 27.82 -9.80 7.86
C MET A 12 26.39 -10.19 8.27
N ILE A 13 25.77 -11.15 7.58
CA ILE A 13 24.44 -11.67 7.92
C ILE A 13 24.47 -12.40 9.27
N LEU A 14 25.51 -13.19 9.54
CA LEU A 14 25.69 -13.90 10.81
C LEU A 14 26.03 -12.97 11.99
N LEU A 15 26.71 -11.84 11.74
CA LEU A 15 27.01 -10.83 12.77
C LEU A 15 25.78 -10.00 13.19
N LEU A 16 24.68 -10.05 12.42
CA LEU A 16 23.46 -9.27 12.65
C LEU A 16 22.25 -10.13 13.07
N ALA A 17 22.38 -11.46 13.09
CA ALA A 17 21.35 -12.41 13.56
C ALA A 17 21.16 -12.44 15.10
N GLY A 18 21.51 -11.35 15.79
CA GLY A 18 21.45 -11.23 17.25
C GLY A 18 20.24 -10.44 17.73
N CYS A 19 19.41 -11.10 18.54
CA CYS A 19 18.32 -10.59 19.37
C CYS A 19 16.98 -10.26 18.69
N SER A 20 16.09 -11.26 18.58
CA SER A 20 14.66 -11.01 18.78
C SER A 20 14.39 -10.93 20.28
N GLN A 21 14.30 -9.72 20.83
CA GLN A 21 13.71 -9.53 22.16
C GLN A 21 12.19 -9.40 22.01
N ALA A 22 11.45 -9.98 22.96
CA ALA A 22 10.01 -9.75 23.10
C ALA A 22 9.76 -8.24 23.17
N VAL A 23 8.78 -7.78 22.40
CA VAL A 23 8.55 -6.36 22.18
C VAL A 23 7.59 -5.86 23.26
N ALA A 24 8.04 -4.91 24.07
CA ALA A 24 7.23 -4.32 25.14
C ALA A 24 6.08 -3.45 24.57
N PRO A 25 4.99 -3.25 25.33
CA PRO A 25 3.91 -2.36 24.95
C PRO A 25 4.40 -0.93 24.68
N LEU A 26 3.69 -0.19 23.82
CA LEU A 26 3.98 1.21 23.56
C LEU A 26 3.80 1.99 24.85
N PRO A 27 4.84 2.71 25.31
CA PRO A 27 4.67 3.63 26.41
C PRO A 27 3.67 4.74 26.04
N PRO A 28 3.00 5.36 27.03
CA PRO A 28 2.25 6.60 26.81
C PRO A 28 3.11 7.62 26.07
N VAL A 29 2.52 8.34 25.10
CA VAL A 29 3.25 9.29 24.25
C VAL A 29 4.02 10.30 25.08
N GLU A 30 3.51 10.69 26.25
CA GLU A 30 4.12 11.66 27.16
C GLU A 30 5.46 11.20 27.73
N THR A 31 5.76 9.90 27.75
CA THR A 31 7.02 9.33 28.29
C THR A 31 7.77 8.49 27.27
N ALA A 32 7.27 8.44 26.03
CA ALA A 32 7.78 7.59 24.97
C ALA A 32 9.05 8.13 24.32
N LYS A 33 9.72 7.28 23.54
CA LYS A 33 10.75 7.70 22.59
C LYS A 33 10.10 8.09 21.28
N ILE A 34 10.13 9.38 20.96
CA ILE A 34 9.48 9.95 19.78
C ILE A 34 10.55 10.32 18.76
N GLY A 35 10.47 9.73 17.57
CA GLY A 35 11.22 10.14 16.39
C GLY A 35 10.67 11.42 15.80
N THR A 36 11.57 12.29 15.36
CA THR A 36 11.26 13.50 14.59
C THR A 36 12.37 13.75 13.57
N MET A 37 12.04 14.35 12.43
CA MET A 37 13.03 14.75 11.44
C MET A 37 13.55 16.18 11.73
N ILE A 38 14.87 16.37 11.70
CA ILE A 38 15.55 17.65 11.95
C ILE A 38 15.12 18.69 10.91
N GLY A 39 14.84 19.88 11.40
CA GLY A 39 14.41 21.04 10.63
C GLY A 39 12.93 21.05 10.32
N THR A 40 12.14 20.03 10.73
CA THR A 40 10.69 19.95 10.46
C THR A 40 9.85 20.50 11.62
N VAL A 41 8.55 20.68 11.38
CA VAL A 41 7.61 21.10 12.43
C VAL A 41 7.50 20.07 13.54
N SER A 42 7.63 18.79 13.22
CA SER A 42 7.64 17.72 14.23
C SER A 42 8.75 17.93 15.27
N GLU A 43 9.93 18.40 14.86
CA GLU A 43 11.05 18.67 15.78
C GLU A 43 10.75 19.81 16.77
N SER A 44 10.08 20.88 16.31
CA SER A 44 9.72 22.01 17.17
C SER A 44 8.50 21.72 18.04
N MET A 45 7.51 21.00 17.49
CA MET A 45 6.23 20.71 18.14
C MET A 45 6.34 19.61 19.20
N ALA A 46 7.08 18.53 18.93
CA ALA A 46 7.12 17.38 19.83
C ALA A 46 7.64 17.72 21.25
N PRO A 47 8.70 18.54 21.45
CA PRO A 47 9.12 18.96 22.78
C PRO A 47 8.12 19.87 23.51
N GLU A 48 7.33 20.66 22.77
CA GLU A 48 6.31 21.56 23.34
C GLU A 48 5.06 20.79 23.76
N LYS A 49 4.57 19.90 22.89
CA LYS A 49 3.38 19.08 23.10
C LYS A 49 3.64 17.92 24.07
N TYR A 50 4.86 17.34 24.05
CA TYR A 50 5.27 16.19 24.86
C TYR A 50 6.58 16.46 25.62
N PRO A 51 6.60 17.39 26.59
CA PRO A 51 7.82 17.86 27.26
C PRO A 51 8.54 16.80 28.13
N LYS A 52 7.88 15.66 28.37
CA LYS A 52 8.41 14.53 29.14
C LYS A 52 8.88 13.36 28.27
N ALA A 53 8.63 13.41 26.96
CA ALA A 53 9.03 12.38 26.01
C ALA A 53 10.51 12.52 25.63
N GLU A 54 11.16 11.40 25.29
CA GLU A 54 12.53 11.39 24.77
C GLU A 54 12.50 11.66 23.26
N ILE A 55 12.87 12.88 22.85
CA ILE A 55 12.83 13.29 21.44
C ILE A 55 14.11 12.89 20.72
N ASN A 56 13.99 11.89 19.84
CA ASN A 56 15.05 11.36 18.99
C ASN A 56 14.99 12.02 17.62
N ARG A 57 16.09 12.67 17.24
CA ARG A 57 16.17 13.49 16.03
C ARG A 57 16.90 12.75 14.91
N PHE A 58 16.29 12.69 13.73
CA PHE A 58 16.80 12.01 12.54
C PHE A 58 17.01 13.00 11.39
N ASN A 59 17.97 12.73 10.49
CA ASN A 59 18.23 13.63 9.36
C ASN A 59 17.17 13.53 8.25
N ASN A 60 16.46 12.40 8.16
CA ASN A 60 15.45 12.10 7.14
C ASN A 60 14.45 11.06 7.67
N TYR A 61 13.30 10.94 7.00
CA TYR A 61 12.24 9.98 7.37
C TYR A 61 12.66 8.51 7.21
N VAL A 62 13.67 8.20 6.39
CA VAL A 62 14.15 6.83 6.17
C VAL A 62 14.88 6.30 7.41
N ASP A 63 15.75 7.12 8.00
CA ASP A 63 16.50 6.77 9.20
C ASP A 63 15.59 6.70 10.42
N GLU A 64 14.60 7.59 10.48
CA GLU A 64 13.53 7.56 11.49
C GLU A 64 12.69 6.28 11.36
N SER A 65 12.24 5.96 10.15
CA SER A 65 11.49 4.73 9.84
C SER A 65 12.29 3.47 10.19
N ALA A 66 13.58 3.44 9.85
CA ALA A 66 14.46 2.33 10.22
C ALA A 66 14.64 2.21 11.73
N ALA A 67 14.71 3.34 12.45
CA ALA A 67 14.78 3.35 13.90
C ALA A 67 13.48 2.86 14.55
N LEU A 68 12.32 3.20 13.98
CA LEU A 68 11.01 2.69 14.39
C LEU A 68 10.95 1.17 14.18
N MET A 69 11.30 0.69 12.99
CA MET A 69 11.30 -0.73 12.65
C MET A 69 12.25 -1.56 13.53
N ALA A 70 13.43 -1.00 13.83
CA ALA A 70 14.40 -1.56 14.76
C ALA A 70 14.00 -1.43 16.24
N GLY A 71 12.88 -0.76 16.53
CA GLY A 71 12.36 -0.59 17.87
C GLY A 71 13.16 0.36 18.77
N LYS A 72 14.00 1.23 18.17
CA LYS A 72 14.81 2.25 18.87
C LYS A 72 14.00 3.49 19.28
N ILE A 73 12.88 3.72 18.59
CA ILE A 73 11.84 4.68 18.94
C ILE A 73 10.50 3.94 19.01
N ASP A 74 9.57 4.51 19.76
CA ASP A 74 8.23 3.96 19.99
C ASP A 74 7.21 4.56 19.02
N TYR A 75 7.35 5.85 18.74
CA TYR A 75 6.55 6.60 17.78
C TYR A 75 7.48 7.34 16.82
N ALA A 76 7.14 7.38 15.54
CA ALA A 76 7.73 8.29 14.56
C ALA A 76 6.69 9.38 14.21
N ILE A 77 7.12 10.64 14.08
CA ILE A 77 6.24 11.72 13.62
C ILE A 77 6.63 12.08 12.20
N MET A 78 5.71 11.87 11.27
CA MET A 78 5.89 12.14 9.86
C MET A 78 4.68 12.83 9.26
N ASP A 79 4.86 13.50 8.12
CA ASP A 79 3.75 14.08 7.40
C ASP A 79 2.86 12.98 6.78
N TYR A 80 1.55 13.17 6.79
CA TYR A 80 0.56 12.15 6.43
C TYR A 80 0.81 11.52 5.04
N ALA A 81 1.18 12.32 4.04
CA ALA A 81 1.54 11.83 2.71
C ALA A 81 2.70 10.81 2.74
N THR A 82 3.77 11.13 3.48
CA THR A 82 4.91 10.23 3.68
C THR A 82 4.53 9.02 4.53
N ALA A 83 3.71 9.22 5.57
CA ALA A 83 3.22 8.17 6.46
C ALA A 83 2.43 7.09 5.72
N ARG A 84 1.51 7.52 4.85
CA ARG A 84 0.74 6.63 3.99
C ARG A 84 1.63 5.79 3.09
N ASN A 85 2.62 6.42 2.46
CA ASN A 85 3.53 5.70 1.56
C ASN A 85 4.42 4.71 2.33
N PHE A 86 4.90 5.11 3.51
CA PHE A 86 5.68 4.26 4.39
C PHE A 86 4.89 3.03 4.86
N VAL A 87 3.67 3.21 5.37
CA VAL A 87 2.82 2.10 5.84
C VAL A 87 2.40 1.18 4.70
N LYS A 88 2.11 1.71 3.50
CA LYS A 88 1.86 0.90 2.29
C LYS A 88 3.01 -0.06 1.99
N SER A 89 4.25 0.36 2.26
CA SER A 89 5.46 -0.38 1.91
C SER A 89 6.04 -1.22 3.06
N ASN A 90 5.52 -1.09 4.29
CA ASN A 90 6.08 -1.72 5.50
C ASN A 90 4.99 -2.39 6.34
N GLU A 91 4.78 -3.68 6.07
CA GLU A 91 3.90 -4.54 6.84
C GLU A 91 4.25 -4.50 8.34
N GLY A 92 3.24 -4.40 9.20
CA GLY A 92 3.42 -4.32 10.66
C GLY A 92 3.70 -2.90 11.19
N THR A 93 3.50 -1.87 10.38
CA THR A 93 3.42 -0.47 10.83
C THR A 93 2.03 0.10 10.60
N MET A 94 1.65 1.13 11.35
CA MET A 94 0.36 1.80 11.17
C MET A 94 0.47 3.29 11.47
N VAL A 95 -0.38 4.07 10.79
CA VAL A 95 -0.60 5.48 11.11
C VAL A 95 -1.66 5.55 12.21
N LEU A 96 -1.41 6.30 13.28
CA LEU A 96 -2.44 6.60 14.27
C LEU A 96 -3.39 7.67 13.71
N PRO A 97 -4.71 7.55 13.97
CA PRO A 97 -5.72 8.41 13.34
C PRO A 97 -5.68 9.87 13.82
N GLU A 98 -4.99 10.15 14.93
CA GLU A 98 -4.87 11.51 15.47
C GLU A 98 -3.89 12.34 14.62
N ALA A 99 -4.44 13.36 13.92
CA ALA A 99 -3.65 14.43 13.35
C ALA A 99 -3.05 15.28 14.48
N LEU A 100 -1.73 15.47 14.46
CA LEU A 100 -1.00 16.23 15.46
C LEU A 100 -0.97 17.72 15.17
N THR A 101 -1.17 18.09 13.90
CA THR A 101 -1.21 19.47 13.39
C THR A 101 -2.25 19.61 12.29
N ASP A 102 -2.79 20.82 12.09
CA ASP A 102 -3.74 21.15 11.00
C ASP A 102 -3.04 21.87 9.84
N GLU A 103 -1.74 21.63 9.64
CA GLU A 103 -0.90 22.49 8.81
C GLU A 103 -1.02 22.24 7.30
N VAL A 104 -0.91 23.32 6.54
CA VAL A 104 -0.90 23.35 5.08
C VAL A 104 0.50 23.74 4.61
N THR A 105 1.03 23.02 3.62
CA THR A 105 2.32 23.34 2.99
C THR A 105 2.22 24.53 2.04
N ALA A 106 3.26 25.37 2.03
CA ALA A 106 3.40 26.59 1.24
C ALA A 106 4.83 26.70 0.66
N MET A 107 5.04 27.65 -0.26
CA MET A 107 6.36 28.01 -0.75
C MET A 107 6.95 29.12 0.11
N ALA A 108 8.25 29.04 0.42
CA ALA A 108 8.96 30.07 1.18
C ALA A 108 9.86 30.92 0.29
N LEU A 109 9.90 32.23 0.56
CA LEU A 109 10.67 33.24 -0.16
C LEU A 109 11.39 34.18 0.81
N LYS A 110 12.43 34.88 0.35
CA LYS A 110 12.99 36.00 1.12
C LYS A 110 11.92 37.08 1.30
N LYS A 111 11.82 37.64 2.51
CA LYS A 111 10.89 38.75 2.84
C LYS A 111 11.02 39.97 1.92
N GLU A 112 12.21 40.18 1.40
CA GLU A 112 12.53 41.28 0.50
C GLU A 112 11.91 41.07 -0.90
N ASN A 113 11.67 39.82 -1.29
CA ASN A 113 11.23 39.42 -2.62
C ASN A 113 9.70 39.42 -2.78
N THR A 114 9.10 40.55 -2.39
CA THR A 114 7.64 40.75 -2.39
C THR A 114 7.03 40.67 -3.79
N GLU A 115 7.74 41.13 -4.82
CA GLU A 115 7.26 41.06 -6.21
C GLU A 115 7.13 39.61 -6.71
N LEU A 116 8.14 38.77 -6.45
CA LEU A 116 8.07 37.35 -6.81
C LEU A 116 6.97 36.65 -6.00
N ASN A 117 6.85 36.94 -4.70
CA ASN A 117 5.80 36.34 -3.86
C ASN A 117 4.39 36.70 -4.39
N GLN A 118 4.17 37.95 -4.83
CA GLN A 118 2.90 38.35 -5.44
C GLN A 118 2.62 37.61 -6.76
N LYS A 119 3.64 37.45 -7.62
CA LYS A 119 3.50 36.71 -8.89
C LYS A 119 3.19 35.24 -8.67
N LEU A 120 3.87 34.59 -7.72
CA LEU A 120 3.61 33.19 -7.36
C LEU A 120 2.21 33.01 -6.80
N ASN A 121 1.78 33.87 -5.86
CA ASN A 121 0.43 33.83 -5.30
C ASN A 121 -0.66 34.07 -6.35
N ALA A 122 -0.43 34.93 -7.35
CA ALA A 122 -1.40 35.18 -8.41
C ALA A 122 -1.68 33.92 -9.24
N VAL A 123 -0.63 33.17 -9.61
CA VAL A 123 -0.78 31.90 -10.33
C VAL A 123 -1.36 30.82 -9.41
N LEU A 124 -0.81 30.68 -8.20
CA LEU A 124 -1.24 29.66 -7.23
C LEU A 124 -2.70 29.79 -6.83
N ASN A 125 -3.18 31.01 -6.55
CA ASN A 125 -4.59 31.24 -6.21
C ASN A 125 -5.50 30.92 -7.38
N ARG A 126 -5.04 31.11 -8.62
CA ARG A 126 -5.80 30.70 -9.80
C ARG A 126 -5.90 29.17 -9.87
N TYR A 127 -4.78 28.46 -9.71
CA TYR A 127 -4.76 26.99 -9.67
C TYR A 127 -5.64 26.39 -8.58
N LEU A 128 -5.70 27.05 -7.42
CA LEU A 128 -6.59 26.66 -6.33
C LEU A 128 -8.07 26.90 -6.65
N SER A 129 -8.39 27.79 -7.59
CA SER A 129 -9.78 28.16 -7.94
C SER A 129 -10.32 27.49 -9.21
N ASP A 130 -9.45 27.14 -10.16
CA ASP A 130 -9.81 26.60 -11.48
C ASP A 130 -9.72 25.07 -11.56
N GLY A 131 -9.33 24.41 -10.47
CA GLY A 131 -9.20 22.95 -10.37
C GLY A 131 -7.83 22.42 -10.78
N THR A 132 -6.92 23.24 -11.30
CA THR A 132 -5.56 22.81 -11.70
C THR A 132 -4.78 22.22 -10.52
N MET A 133 -4.98 22.73 -9.30
CA MET A 133 -4.31 22.17 -8.12
C MET A 133 -4.84 20.78 -7.75
N GLU A 134 -6.14 20.52 -7.95
CA GLU A 134 -6.73 19.19 -7.72
C GLU A 134 -6.28 18.19 -8.79
N GLU A 135 -6.17 18.63 -10.05
CA GLU A 135 -5.55 17.86 -11.13
C GLU A 135 -4.12 17.44 -10.78
N ILE A 136 -3.27 18.39 -10.38
CA ILE A 136 -1.89 18.10 -9.95
C ILE A 136 -1.90 17.09 -8.78
N LYS A 137 -2.81 17.21 -7.80
CA LYS A 137 -2.88 16.23 -6.70
C LYS A 137 -3.28 14.85 -7.20
N ALA A 138 -4.25 14.74 -8.10
CA ALA A 138 -4.72 13.46 -8.64
C ALA A 138 -3.60 12.67 -9.32
N HIS A 139 -2.68 13.36 -10.03
CA HIS A 139 -1.52 12.73 -10.67
C HIS A 139 -0.58 12.02 -9.67
N TRP A 140 -0.42 12.57 -8.46
CA TRP A 140 0.57 12.10 -7.48
C TRP A 140 -0.05 11.36 -6.28
N PHE A 141 -1.37 11.42 -6.11
CA PHE A 141 -2.11 10.80 -5.02
C PHE A 141 -3.36 10.03 -5.50
N PRO A 142 -3.22 9.01 -6.37
CA PRO A 142 -4.36 8.28 -6.92
C PRO A 142 -5.13 7.49 -5.85
N GLU A 143 -6.46 7.60 -5.88
CA GLU A 143 -7.39 7.06 -4.86
C GLU A 143 -7.37 5.52 -4.76
N ALA A 144 -7.09 4.82 -5.86
CA ALA A 144 -6.98 3.36 -5.92
C ALA A 144 -5.57 2.80 -5.62
N GLY A 145 -4.62 3.66 -5.21
CA GLY A 145 -3.23 3.25 -4.97
C GLY A 145 -2.45 2.83 -6.22
N GLY A 146 -2.91 3.26 -7.41
CA GLY A 146 -2.29 3.04 -8.72
C GLY A 146 -0.97 3.79 -8.93
N ASP A 147 -0.38 3.64 -10.12
CA ASP A 147 0.87 4.27 -10.51
C ASP A 147 0.73 5.80 -10.66
N TYR A 148 1.83 6.53 -10.44
CA TYR A 148 1.86 7.99 -10.63
C TYR A 148 1.67 8.37 -12.10
N GLU A 149 0.92 9.44 -12.36
CA GLU A 149 0.80 10.03 -13.69
C GLU A 149 1.86 11.13 -13.87
N ILE A 150 2.96 10.82 -14.56
CA ILE A 150 4.03 11.80 -14.81
C ILE A 150 3.62 12.71 -15.97
N VAL A 151 3.39 13.99 -15.67
CA VAL A 151 3.05 15.00 -16.67
C VAL A 151 4.28 15.73 -17.18
N ASP A 152 4.48 15.75 -18.50
CA ASP A 152 5.50 16.56 -19.15
C ASP A 152 5.07 18.03 -19.21
N VAL A 153 5.61 18.83 -18.29
CA VAL A 153 5.29 20.26 -18.19
C VAL A 153 6.13 21.06 -19.19
N PRO A 154 5.52 21.93 -20.01
CA PRO A 154 6.26 22.82 -20.90
C PRO A 154 7.34 23.63 -20.18
N LYS A 155 8.55 23.69 -20.75
CA LYS A 155 9.70 24.41 -20.18
C LYS A 155 10.05 25.65 -21.00
N ASN A 156 10.25 26.78 -20.34
CA ASN A 156 10.81 27.96 -21.01
C ASN A 156 12.31 27.76 -21.23
N VAL A 157 12.80 28.01 -22.44
CA VAL A 157 14.22 27.93 -22.81
C VAL A 157 14.92 29.30 -22.77
N SER A 158 14.18 30.36 -22.46
CA SER A 158 14.68 31.74 -22.37
C SER A 158 13.88 32.51 -21.31
N GLY A 159 14.56 33.36 -20.54
CA GLY A 159 13.94 34.11 -19.44
C GLY A 159 14.80 34.06 -18.16
N PRO A 160 14.40 34.78 -17.11
CA PRO A 160 15.06 34.70 -15.81
C PRO A 160 14.90 33.29 -15.22
N VAL A 161 15.91 32.82 -14.48
CA VAL A 161 15.92 31.49 -13.83
C VAL A 161 15.29 31.61 -12.44
N LEU A 162 14.35 30.70 -12.14
CA LEU A 162 13.77 30.46 -10.83
C LEU A 162 14.48 29.27 -10.20
N ARG A 163 15.39 29.53 -9.24
CA ARG A 163 16.13 28.48 -8.53
C ARG A 163 15.30 27.99 -7.36
N VAL A 164 14.94 26.71 -7.37
CA VAL A 164 14.03 26.10 -6.38
C VAL A 164 14.79 25.09 -5.53
N ALA A 165 14.85 25.34 -4.22
CA ALA A 165 15.37 24.35 -3.28
C ALA A 165 14.30 23.31 -2.92
N VAL A 166 14.67 22.04 -3.02
CA VAL A 166 13.81 20.86 -2.83
C VAL A 166 14.59 19.73 -2.16
N THR A 167 13.87 18.69 -1.69
CA THR A 167 14.47 17.44 -1.22
C THR A 167 13.87 16.26 -1.99
N SER A 168 14.72 15.38 -2.50
CA SER A 168 14.32 14.17 -3.25
C SER A 168 13.86 12.99 -2.37
N LEU A 169 13.76 13.19 -1.06
CA LEU A 169 13.50 12.11 -0.10
C LEU A 169 12.05 12.15 0.45
N THR A 170 11.10 12.67 -0.32
CA THR A 170 9.71 12.91 0.14
C THR A 170 8.68 12.41 -0.89
N GLU A 171 8.81 11.18 -1.34
CA GLU A 171 7.85 10.56 -2.27
C GLU A 171 6.44 10.44 -1.63
N PRO A 172 5.34 10.84 -2.32
CA PRO A 172 5.24 11.20 -3.75
C PRO A 172 5.42 12.70 -4.09
N ARG A 173 5.77 13.53 -3.11
CA ARG A 173 5.81 15.00 -3.26
C ARG A 173 7.04 15.52 -4.00
N CYS A 174 8.21 14.91 -3.80
CA CYS A 174 9.45 15.22 -4.51
C CYS A 174 10.45 14.07 -4.35
N PHE A 175 10.86 13.46 -5.46
CA PHE A 175 11.69 12.24 -5.52
C PHE A 175 12.35 12.07 -6.89
N VAL A 176 13.33 11.18 -7.06
CA VAL A 176 14.07 11.01 -8.34
C VAL A 176 13.62 9.77 -9.10
N GLN A 177 12.92 9.93 -10.22
CA GLN A 177 12.50 8.84 -11.12
C GLN A 177 13.23 8.92 -12.46
N ASP A 178 13.72 7.79 -12.96
CA ASP A 178 14.45 7.72 -14.24
C ASP A 178 15.64 8.71 -14.33
N GLY A 179 16.29 8.98 -13.20
CA GLY A 179 17.40 9.92 -13.08
C GLY A 179 16.99 11.40 -13.05
N GLU A 180 15.71 11.72 -13.20
CA GLU A 180 15.18 13.08 -13.13
C GLU A 180 14.40 13.33 -11.83
N LEU A 181 14.46 14.56 -11.33
CA LEU A 181 13.64 14.96 -10.20
C LEU A 181 12.18 15.08 -10.66
N THR A 182 11.27 14.45 -9.92
CA THR A 182 9.85 14.40 -10.20
C THR A 182 9.01 14.49 -8.92
N GLY A 183 7.69 14.55 -9.05
CA GLY A 183 6.75 14.65 -7.93
C GLY A 183 5.87 15.90 -7.96
N MET A 184 4.86 15.92 -7.08
CA MET A 184 3.85 16.98 -7.04
C MET A 184 4.44 18.40 -7.00
N ASN A 185 5.48 18.63 -6.19
CA ASN A 185 6.09 19.96 -6.10
C ASN A 185 6.89 20.32 -7.34
N VAL A 186 7.48 19.33 -8.02
CA VAL A 186 8.23 19.54 -9.26
C VAL A 186 7.27 19.95 -10.36
N GLU A 187 6.14 19.26 -10.49
CA GLU A 187 5.09 19.61 -11.44
C GLU A 187 4.52 21.01 -11.17
N LEU A 188 4.11 21.28 -9.91
CA LEU A 188 3.55 22.57 -9.51
C LEU A 188 4.47 23.73 -9.85
N LEU A 189 5.75 23.66 -9.45
CA LEU A 189 6.70 24.75 -9.67
C LEU A 189 7.15 24.85 -11.13
N SER A 190 7.15 23.75 -11.88
CA SER A 190 7.39 23.79 -13.32
C SER A 190 6.24 24.51 -14.05
N ARG A 191 4.98 24.21 -13.69
CA ARG A 191 3.80 24.86 -14.28
C ARG A 191 3.78 26.36 -13.96
N ILE A 192 4.06 26.73 -12.69
CA ILE A 192 4.15 28.13 -12.29
C ILE A 192 5.29 28.86 -13.00
N ALA A 193 6.50 28.27 -13.08
CA ALA A 193 7.62 28.89 -13.76
C ALA A 193 7.34 29.09 -15.26
N TYR A 194 6.69 28.12 -15.90
CA TYR A 194 6.27 28.21 -17.29
C TYR A 194 5.39 29.43 -17.54
N GLU A 195 4.35 29.61 -16.73
CA GLU A 195 3.42 30.74 -16.85
C GLU A 195 4.05 32.10 -16.57
N LEU A 196 5.02 32.15 -15.66
CA LEU A 196 5.75 33.38 -15.35
C LEU A 196 6.80 33.72 -16.42
N GLY A 197 6.95 32.91 -17.48
CA GLY A 197 7.98 33.10 -18.49
C GLY A 197 9.39 32.87 -17.95
N MET A 198 9.51 32.10 -16.86
CA MET A 198 10.76 31.81 -16.18
C MET A 198 11.26 30.41 -16.53
N GLN A 199 12.58 30.24 -16.51
CA GLN A 199 13.21 28.92 -16.51
C GLN A 199 13.18 28.39 -15.08
N VAL A 200 13.01 27.08 -14.87
CA VAL A 200 13.07 26.47 -13.53
C VAL A 200 14.32 25.63 -13.38
N GLU A 201 15.01 25.80 -12.25
CA GLU A 201 16.18 24.99 -11.88
C GLU A 201 15.97 24.43 -10.48
N PHE A 202 15.82 23.11 -10.37
CA PHE A 202 15.65 22.44 -9.09
C PHE A 202 17.00 22.07 -8.47
N GLN A 203 17.15 22.37 -7.18
CA GLN A 203 18.35 22.11 -6.39
C GLN A 203 18.00 21.16 -5.25
N ASP A 204 18.34 19.88 -5.42
CA ASP A 204 18.13 18.85 -4.40
C ASP A 204 19.14 18.99 -3.26
N MET A 205 18.68 19.17 -2.03
CA MET A 205 19.51 19.31 -0.84
C MET A 205 18.82 18.76 0.41
N ASP A 206 19.57 18.65 1.51
CA ASP A 206 18.98 18.24 2.79
C ASP A 206 17.95 19.29 3.25
N PHE A 207 16.82 18.82 3.79
CA PHE A 207 15.70 19.67 4.21
C PHE A 207 16.12 20.84 5.13
N LYS A 208 17.03 20.58 6.07
CA LYS A 208 17.56 21.59 7.01
C LYS A 208 18.38 22.70 6.34
N ALA A 209 18.96 22.44 5.16
CA ALA A 209 19.77 23.40 4.42
C ALA A 209 18.93 24.30 3.50
N MET A 210 17.65 24.00 3.28
CA MET A 210 16.83 24.72 2.31
C MET A 210 16.57 26.18 2.69
N ILE A 211 16.29 26.47 3.98
CA ILE A 211 16.11 27.87 4.44
C ILE A 211 17.43 28.65 4.38
N ASP A 212 18.56 28.02 4.69
CA ASP A 212 19.87 28.66 4.60
C ASP A 212 20.25 28.95 3.13
N SER A 213 19.92 28.04 2.21
CA SER A 213 20.05 28.26 0.76
C SER A 213 19.23 29.47 0.30
N LEU A 214 18.00 29.58 0.79
CA LEU A 214 17.13 30.72 0.52
C LEU A 214 17.74 32.01 1.07
N GLN A 215 18.18 32.04 2.34
CA GLN A 215 18.76 33.23 2.96
C GLN A 215 20.06 33.69 2.29
N SER A 216 20.93 32.76 1.93
CA SER A 216 22.18 33.03 1.20
C SER A 216 21.95 33.49 -0.24
N GLY A 217 20.74 33.32 -0.78
CA GLY A 217 20.39 33.69 -2.16
C GLY A 217 20.84 32.66 -3.20
N ASN A 218 21.16 31.45 -2.76
CA ASN A 218 21.47 30.30 -3.63
C ASN A 218 20.19 29.75 -4.28
N SER A 219 19.06 29.86 -3.59
CA SER A 219 17.72 29.61 -4.12
C SER A 219 16.83 30.85 -4.00
N ASP A 220 15.84 30.93 -4.90
CA ASP A 220 14.83 32.00 -4.94
C ASP A 220 13.54 31.58 -4.21
N VAL A 221 13.23 30.28 -4.24
CA VAL A 221 12.05 29.66 -3.63
C VAL A 221 12.45 28.35 -2.94
N VAL A 222 11.82 28.07 -1.80
CA VAL A 222 11.85 26.73 -1.19
C VAL A 222 10.47 26.09 -1.33
N ALA A 223 10.41 24.88 -1.87
CA ALA A 223 9.16 24.15 -2.03
C ALA A 223 8.74 23.42 -0.74
N ALA A 224 7.44 23.15 -0.61
CA ALA A 224 6.86 22.27 0.41
C ALA A 224 7.28 22.57 1.86
N MET A 225 7.19 23.85 2.24
CA MET A 225 7.55 24.33 3.57
C MET A 225 6.30 24.65 4.40
N TYR A 226 6.28 24.24 5.65
CA TYR A 226 5.22 24.63 6.58
C TYR A 226 5.42 26.06 7.08
N ASN A 227 4.35 26.85 7.11
CA ASN A 227 4.34 28.19 7.68
C ASN A 227 4.26 28.09 9.21
N THR A 228 5.39 28.30 9.89
CA THR A 228 5.45 28.41 11.35
C THR A 228 5.73 29.84 11.76
N PRO A 229 5.33 30.27 12.98
CA PRO A 229 5.67 31.60 13.48
C PRO A 229 7.17 31.90 13.43
N GLU A 230 8.02 30.94 13.82
CA GLU A 230 9.48 31.09 13.78
C GLU A 230 10.02 31.30 12.37
N ARG A 231 9.50 30.56 11.38
CA ARG A 231 9.92 30.73 9.98
C ARG A 231 9.39 32.04 9.40
N SER A 232 8.17 32.42 9.74
CA SER A 232 7.57 33.69 9.33
C SER A 232 8.33 34.93 9.87
N GLU A 233 9.21 34.78 10.86
CA GLU A 233 10.14 35.84 11.25
C GLU A 233 11.29 36.01 10.23
N LYS A 234 11.74 34.92 9.62
CA LYS A 234 12.95 34.85 8.76
C LYS A 234 12.64 34.92 7.27
N VAL A 235 11.52 34.36 6.84
CA VAL A 235 11.09 34.22 5.43
C VAL A 235 9.63 34.67 5.29
N ASP A 236 9.20 34.85 4.05
CA ASP A 236 7.81 35.11 3.67
C ASP A 236 7.23 33.86 2.99
N PHE A 237 5.91 33.70 3.00
CA PHE A 237 5.24 32.52 2.48
C PHE A 237 4.19 32.87 1.41
N THR A 238 3.97 31.94 0.48
CA THR A 238 2.78 31.94 -0.37
C THR A 238 1.55 31.49 0.42
N ALA A 239 0.37 31.53 -0.22
CA ALA A 239 -0.79 30.78 0.21
C ALA A 239 -0.44 29.28 0.33
N GLY A 240 -1.07 28.62 1.30
CA GLY A 240 -0.95 27.18 1.46
C GLY A 240 -1.71 26.44 0.35
N TYR A 241 -1.11 25.39 -0.19
CA TYR A 241 -1.62 24.70 -1.39
C TYR A 241 -1.90 23.21 -1.19
N PHE A 242 -1.39 22.60 -0.12
CA PHE A 242 -1.56 21.17 0.14
C PHE A 242 -1.65 20.87 1.66
N PRO A 243 -2.83 20.44 2.16
CA PRO A 243 -3.00 20.00 3.56
C PRO A 243 -2.19 18.74 3.82
N ASN A 244 -1.33 18.75 4.83
CA ASN A 244 -0.44 17.63 5.11
C ASN A 244 -0.08 17.54 6.59
N PRO A 245 -1.02 17.08 7.44
CA PRO A 245 -0.85 17.08 8.89
C PRO A 245 0.30 16.16 9.32
N GLN A 246 0.88 16.44 10.47
CA GLN A 246 1.81 15.51 11.12
C GLN A 246 1.01 14.40 11.80
N VAL A 247 1.44 13.15 11.67
CA VAL A 247 0.78 11.97 12.26
C VAL A 247 1.79 11.08 12.95
N PHE A 248 1.33 10.30 13.92
CA PHE A 248 2.14 9.25 14.51
C PHE A 248 2.15 8.00 13.63
N VAL A 249 3.31 7.39 13.52
CA VAL A 249 3.47 6.04 12.98
C VAL A 249 4.13 5.16 14.04
N VAL A 250 3.56 3.97 14.24
CA VAL A 250 4.01 3.02 15.24
C VAL A 250 4.18 1.64 14.62
N LYS A 251 4.96 0.76 15.27
CA LYS A 251 4.88 -0.67 14.96
C LYS A 251 3.59 -1.23 15.53
N ALA A 252 2.81 -1.89 14.69
CA ALA A 252 1.50 -2.46 15.03
C ALA A 252 1.60 -3.55 16.12
N ASP A 253 2.77 -4.19 16.28
CA ASP A 253 3.05 -5.22 17.27
C ASP A 253 3.26 -4.70 18.71
N ARG A 254 3.38 -3.38 18.91
CA ARG A 254 3.68 -2.78 20.22
C ARG A 254 2.46 -2.36 21.03
N GLN A 255 1.23 -2.41 20.56
CA GLN A 255 0.13 -1.71 21.25
C GLN A 255 -0.70 -2.48 22.30
N ALA A 256 -0.18 -3.52 22.97
CA ALA A 256 -0.91 -4.13 24.10
C ALA A 256 -0.02 -4.77 25.16
N GLU A 257 -0.09 -4.26 26.40
CA GLU A 257 -0.45 -5.03 27.60
C GLU A 257 -1.02 -4.05 28.64
N THR A 258 -2.23 -4.34 29.13
CA THR A 258 -2.61 -3.97 30.49
C THR A 258 -2.99 -5.27 31.21
N GLU A 259 -2.11 -5.63 32.14
CA GLU A 259 -2.20 -6.56 33.26
C GLU A 259 -3.30 -7.65 33.29
N GLY A 260 -2.82 -8.90 33.24
CA GLY A 260 -3.14 -9.89 34.28
C GLY A 260 -4.02 -11.07 33.88
N SER A 261 -3.41 -12.15 33.37
CA SER A 261 -3.77 -13.54 33.76
C SER A 261 -2.86 -14.54 33.06
N GLN A 262 -2.04 -15.26 33.84
CA GLN A 262 -1.54 -16.55 33.42
C GLN A 262 -2.70 -17.55 33.41
N SER A 263 -3.06 -18.10 32.25
CA SER A 263 -3.58 -19.47 32.21
C SER A 263 -3.36 -20.11 30.84
N SER A 264 -2.97 -21.38 30.89
CA SER A 264 -2.73 -22.29 29.78
C SER A 264 -3.81 -22.19 28.69
N GLN A 265 -3.41 -21.86 27.46
CA GLN A 265 -4.34 -21.69 26.34
C GLN A 265 -5.03 -23.01 26.02
N THR A 266 -6.35 -23.00 26.12
CA THR A 266 -7.27 -24.06 25.71
C THR A 266 -7.64 -23.79 24.25
N LEU A 267 -7.71 -24.84 23.41
CA LEU A 267 -8.13 -24.73 22.01
C LEU A 267 -9.57 -24.21 21.93
N ILE A 268 -9.82 -23.25 21.04
CA ILE A 268 -11.14 -22.61 20.82
C ILE A 268 -11.68 -23.12 19.49
N SER A 269 -12.79 -23.86 19.54
CA SER A 269 -13.35 -24.57 18.38
C SER A 269 -14.82 -24.26 18.10
N SER A 270 -15.54 -23.65 19.05
CA SER A 270 -16.94 -23.22 18.87
C SER A 270 -17.24 -21.92 19.64
N SER A 271 -18.40 -21.30 19.38
CA SER A 271 -18.82 -20.10 20.10
C SER A 271 -18.99 -20.35 21.60
N SER A 272 -19.35 -21.57 22.00
CA SER A 272 -19.44 -21.95 23.42
C SER A 272 -18.08 -21.94 24.15
N ASP A 273 -16.96 -22.16 23.43
CA ASP A 273 -15.62 -22.08 24.01
C ASP A 273 -15.22 -20.64 24.33
N LEU A 274 -15.87 -19.68 23.65
CA LEU A 274 -15.67 -18.25 23.80
C LEU A 274 -16.44 -17.65 24.98
N ASN A 275 -17.50 -18.31 25.46
CA ASN A 275 -18.33 -17.87 26.59
C ASN A 275 -17.67 -18.10 27.97
N LYS A 276 -16.52 -17.47 28.22
CA LYS A 276 -15.72 -17.66 29.46
C LYS A 276 -15.18 -16.33 29.99
N SER A 277 -15.13 -16.21 31.32
CA SER A 277 -14.55 -15.04 32.00
C SER A 277 -13.06 -14.93 31.71
N GLY A 278 -12.61 -13.72 31.34
CA GLY A 278 -11.24 -13.43 30.91
C GLY A 278 -11.00 -13.66 29.41
N TYR A 279 -12.02 -14.03 28.63
CA TYR A 279 -11.97 -13.96 27.18
C TYR A 279 -12.63 -12.67 26.72
N THR A 280 -12.08 -12.06 25.68
CA THR A 280 -12.61 -10.79 25.17
C THR A 280 -13.12 -10.97 23.74
N ILE A 281 -14.38 -10.63 23.46
CA ILE A 281 -15.00 -10.77 22.15
C ILE A 281 -15.06 -9.39 21.50
N GLY A 282 -14.36 -9.26 20.38
CA GLY A 282 -14.39 -8.07 19.53
C GLY A 282 -15.70 -8.03 18.76
N VAL A 283 -16.45 -6.94 18.89
CA VAL A 283 -17.64 -6.70 18.07
C VAL A 283 -17.70 -5.22 17.66
N PRO A 284 -18.29 -4.89 16.50
CA PRO A 284 -18.55 -3.51 16.17
C PRO A 284 -19.61 -2.96 17.11
N GLU A 285 -19.35 -1.78 17.69
CA GLU A 285 -20.24 -1.18 18.68
C GLU A 285 -21.61 -0.86 18.07
N GLY A 286 -22.66 -1.38 18.68
CA GLY A 286 -24.02 -1.12 18.31
C GLY A 286 -24.56 -1.93 17.12
N THR A 287 -24.08 -3.14 16.88
CA THR A 287 -24.40 -3.94 15.68
C THR A 287 -24.94 -5.34 16.02
N PRO A 288 -25.59 -6.08 15.09
CA PRO A 288 -26.09 -7.43 15.36
C PRO A 288 -25.01 -8.41 15.85
N PRO A 289 -23.73 -8.37 15.38
CA PRO A 289 -22.63 -9.12 16.00
C PRO A 289 -22.43 -8.86 17.51
N GLU A 290 -22.74 -7.67 18.01
CA GLU A 290 -22.70 -7.36 19.44
C GLU A 290 -23.81 -8.10 20.21
N GLU A 291 -25.04 -8.09 19.70
CA GLU A 291 -26.16 -8.80 20.35
C GLU A 291 -25.93 -10.30 20.36
N VAL A 292 -25.42 -10.83 19.25
CA VAL A 292 -24.98 -12.21 19.12
C VAL A 292 -23.89 -12.56 20.14
N ALA A 293 -22.90 -11.67 20.36
CA ALA A 293 -21.90 -11.85 21.41
C ALA A 293 -22.51 -11.80 22.82
N LYS A 294 -23.42 -10.87 23.10
CA LYS A 294 -24.08 -10.74 24.40
C LYS A 294 -24.97 -11.93 24.72
N GLU A 295 -25.68 -12.47 23.72
CA GLU A 295 -26.60 -13.59 23.87
C GLU A 295 -25.87 -14.92 24.01
N LEU A 296 -24.90 -15.20 23.13
CA LEU A 296 -24.22 -16.50 23.07
C LEU A 296 -23.00 -16.56 23.99
N MET A 297 -22.36 -15.42 24.28
CA MET A 297 -21.13 -15.32 25.07
C MET A 297 -21.25 -14.36 26.29
N PRO A 298 -22.31 -14.42 27.11
CA PRO A 298 -22.56 -13.47 28.21
C PRO A 298 -21.50 -13.45 29.32
N ASN A 299 -20.66 -14.49 29.42
CA ASN A 299 -19.60 -14.55 30.42
C ASN A 299 -18.24 -14.06 29.90
N ALA A 300 -18.15 -13.66 28.63
CA ALA A 300 -16.97 -13.06 28.03
C ALA A 300 -17.04 -11.54 28.08
N ASP A 301 -15.89 -10.88 28.18
CA ASP A 301 -15.82 -9.43 28.12
C ASP A 301 -16.02 -8.96 26.67
N ILE A 302 -16.78 -7.89 26.43
CA ILE A 302 -16.98 -7.37 25.08
C ILE A 302 -16.03 -6.19 24.86
N SER A 303 -15.30 -6.22 23.74
CA SER A 303 -14.46 -5.13 23.29
C SER A 303 -15.00 -4.58 21.98
N TYR A 304 -15.20 -3.28 21.97
CA TYR A 304 -15.81 -2.59 20.85
C TYR A 304 -14.75 -2.09 19.86
N PHE A 305 -15.08 -2.14 18.58
CA PHE A 305 -14.30 -1.51 17.52
C PHE A 305 -15.21 -0.73 16.56
N THR A 306 -14.65 0.29 15.90
CA THR A 306 -15.40 1.13 14.94
C THR A 306 -15.30 0.60 13.51
N GLN A 307 -14.16 0.00 13.12
CA GLN A 307 -14.00 -0.65 11.82
C GLN A 307 -13.67 -2.14 11.97
N PHE A 308 -14.19 -2.98 11.07
CA PHE A 308 -13.95 -4.44 11.12
C PHE A 308 -12.47 -4.80 11.12
N MET A 309 -11.65 -4.07 10.37
CA MET A 309 -10.21 -4.30 10.30
C MET A 309 -9.49 -4.00 11.63
N ASP A 310 -10.04 -3.13 12.47
CA ASP A 310 -9.54 -2.90 13.83
C ASP A 310 -9.80 -4.11 14.72
N GLY A 311 -10.99 -4.72 14.59
CA GLY A 311 -11.33 -5.99 15.22
C GLY A 311 -10.37 -7.10 14.80
N VAL A 312 -10.17 -7.29 13.49
CA VAL A 312 -9.23 -8.27 12.93
C VAL A 312 -7.80 -8.02 13.44
N ALA A 313 -7.35 -6.76 13.49
CA ALA A 313 -6.05 -6.39 14.03
C ALA A 313 -5.95 -6.70 15.54
N ALA A 314 -6.98 -6.38 16.32
CA ALA A 314 -7.07 -6.70 17.75
C ALA A 314 -7.08 -8.22 17.99
N LEU A 315 -7.72 -8.98 17.10
CA LEU A 315 -7.70 -10.43 17.13
C LEU A 315 -6.31 -10.96 16.79
N LYS A 316 -5.60 -10.43 15.80
CA LYS A 316 -4.23 -10.87 15.49
C LYS A 316 -3.24 -10.53 16.59
N SER A 317 -3.42 -9.39 17.23
CA SER A 317 -2.52 -8.86 18.26
C SER A 317 -2.73 -9.46 19.65
N GLY A 318 -3.67 -10.40 19.84
CA GLY A 318 -3.91 -10.96 21.17
C GLY A 318 -4.95 -10.23 22.03
N LYS A 319 -5.36 -9.01 21.64
CA LYS A 319 -6.20 -8.10 22.43
C LYS A 319 -7.62 -8.60 22.63
N VAL A 320 -8.19 -9.23 21.59
CA VAL A 320 -9.46 -9.97 21.69
C VAL A 320 -9.21 -11.45 21.39
N THR A 321 -10.02 -12.31 22.00
CA THR A 321 -9.98 -13.76 21.84
C THR A 321 -10.70 -14.22 20.57
N ALA A 322 -11.77 -13.54 20.20
CA ALA A 322 -12.48 -13.72 18.93
C ALA A 322 -13.02 -12.38 18.43
N VAL A 323 -13.36 -12.30 17.15
CA VAL A 323 -14.15 -11.20 16.58
C VAL A 323 -15.39 -11.77 15.91
N ILE A 324 -16.55 -11.19 16.17
CA ILE A 324 -17.79 -11.54 15.46
C ILE A 324 -18.09 -10.48 14.41
N TYR A 325 -18.35 -10.90 13.18
CA TYR A 325 -18.68 -10.03 12.06
C TYR A 325 -19.44 -10.78 10.95
N ASP A 326 -19.90 -10.10 9.90
CA ASP A 326 -20.63 -10.73 8.79
C ASP A 326 -19.76 -11.69 7.94
N SER A 327 -20.40 -12.71 7.36
CA SER A 327 -19.72 -13.84 6.74
C SER A 327 -19.05 -13.48 5.42
N SER A 328 -19.66 -12.57 4.65
CA SER A 328 -19.07 -12.07 3.40
C SER A 328 -17.82 -11.23 3.68
N GLY A 329 -17.86 -10.36 4.70
CA GLY A 329 -16.72 -9.59 5.20
C GLY A 329 -15.61 -10.48 5.74
N VAL A 330 -15.95 -11.51 6.52
CA VAL A 330 -14.97 -12.46 7.07
C VAL A 330 -14.32 -13.31 6.00
N ASP A 331 -15.08 -13.88 5.05
CA ASP A 331 -14.52 -14.74 4.00
C ASP A 331 -13.54 -13.95 3.10
N ARG A 332 -13.82 -12.67 2.82
CA ARG A 332 -12.89 -11.77 2.12
C ARG A 332 -11.59 -11.54 2.88
N ILE A 333 -11.66 -11.40 4.20
CA ILE A 333 -10.49 -11.15 5.05
C ILE A 333 -9.65 -12.41 5.23
N LEU A 334 -10.25 -13.60 5.35
CA LEU A 334 -9.49 -14.84 5.48
C LEU A 334 -8.59 -15.14 4.28
N LEU A 335 -8.95 -14.68 3.07
CA LEU A 335 -8.12 -14.82 1.86
C LEU A 335 -6.74 -14.17 2.00
N SER A 336 -6.63 -13.09 2.79
CA SER A 336 -5.38 -12.34 3.01
C SER A 336 -4.79 -12.56 4.41
N ASN A 337 -5.39 -13.43 5.26
CA ASN A 337 -5.04 -13.57 6.67
C ASN A 337 -5.07 -15.06 7.13
N PRO A 338 -4.10 -15.89 6.69
CA PRO A 338 -4.08 -17.35 6.93
C PRO A 338 -3.82 -17.76 8.39
N ASP A 339 -3.41 -16.81 9.21
CA ASP A 339 -3.21 -16.90 10.65
C ASP A 339 -4.51 -16.79 11.45
N LEU A 340 -5.64 -16.55 10.78
CA LEU A 340 -6.97 -16.52 11.37
C LEU A 340 -7.81 -17.69 10.85
N VAL A 341 -8.73 -18.15 11.69
CA VAL A 341 -9.69 -19.20 11.36
C VAL A 341 -11.09 -18.69 11.70
N LYS A 342 -12.02 -18.80 10.76
CA LYS A 342 -13.46 -18.63 11.03
C LYS A 342 -13.95 -19.87 11.76
N LEU A 343 -14.65 -19.68 12.88
CA LEU A 343 -15.39 -20.74 13.54
C LEU A 343 -16.55 -21.17 12.64
N ASP A 344 -16.77 -22.47 12.54
CA ASP A 344 -17.74 -23.04 11.60
C ASP A 344 -19.21 -22.71 11.97
N GLU A 345 -19.44 -22.27 13.20
CA GLU A 345 -20.76 -21.90 13.72
C GLU A 345 -21.23 -20.53 13.21
N GLU A 346 -22.42 -20.51 12.62
CA GLU A 346 -23.15 -19.29 12.23
C GLU A 346 -23.96 -18.76 13.42
N LEU A 347 -23.88 -17.45 13.63
CA LEU A 347 -24.26 -16.83 14.89
C LEU A 347 -25.47 -15.87 14.77
N GLY A 348 -26.00 -15.57 13.56
CA GLY A 348 -27.25 -14.79 13.36
C GLY A 348 -27.41 -14.08 12.00
N ASN A 349 -28.61 -13.54 11.70
CA ASN A 349 -28.94 -12.79 10.46
C ASN A 349 -28.73 -11.25 10.60
N ILE A 350 -28.51 -10.51 9.49
CA ILE A 350 -28.28 -9.04 9.48
C ILE A 350 -29.25 -8.30 8.51
N GLU A 351 -29.95 -7.24 8.98
CA GLU A 351 -30.85 -6.36 8.19
C GLU A 351 -30.61 -4.85 8.50
N ILE A 352 -30.59 -3.96 7.49
CA ILE A 352 -30.33 -2.49 7.64
C ILE A 352 -31.61 -1.67 7.41
N ALA A 353 -31.95 -0.74 8.32
CA ALA A 353 -33.19 0.07 8.30
C ALA A 353 -33.00 1.53 8.76
N ALA A 354 -33.94 2.42 8.42
CA ALA A 354 -34.00 3.76 8.99
C ALA A 354 -34.80 3.73 10.31
N VAL A 355 -34.59 4.73 11.17
CA VAL A 355 -35.13 4.73 12.53
C VAL A 355 -35.83 6.04 12.86
N VAL A 356 -37.02 5.95 13.49
CA VAL A 356 -37.78 7.10 13.99
C VAL A 356 -38.29 6.87 15.41
N ARG A 357 -38.80 7.93 16.07
CA ARG A 357 -39.34 7.83 17.44
C ARG A 357 -40.53 6.88 17.50
N LEU A 358 -40.69 6.19 18.64
CA LEU A 358 -41.82 5.28 18.88
C LEU A 358 -43.20 5.89 18.69
N ASP A 359 -43.33 7.18 19.00
CA ASP A 359 -44.59 7.92 18.90
C ASP A 359 -44.80 8.58 17.52
N ASP A 360 -43.81 8.51 16.62
CA ASP A 360 -43.84 9.10 15.28
C ASP A 360 -44.18 8.05 14.19
N MET A 361 -45.30 7.34 14.41
CA MET A 361 -45.79 6.33 13.47
C MET A 361 -46.05 6.90 12.07
N ALA A 362 -46.47 8.16 11.98
CA ALA A 362 -46.73 8.83 10.71
C ALA A 362 -45.45 8.98 9.86
N MET A 363 -44.32 9.36 10.48
CA MET A 363 -43.04 9.42 9.78
C MET A 363 -42.55 8.02 9.37
N ASN A 364 -42.72 7.01 10.24
CA ASN A 364 -42.35 5.62 9.92
C ASN A 364 -43.15 5.07 8.72
N GLU A 365 -44.47 5.28 8.71
CA GLU A 365 -45.33 4.87 7.60
C GLU A 365 -44.98 5.60 6.30
N GLN A 366 -44.65 6.89 6.37
CA GLN A 366 -44.25 7.68 5.20
C GLN A 366 -42.89 7.23 4.63
N LEU A 367 -41.91 6.93 5.50
CA LEU A 367 -40.63 6.33 5.11
C LEU A 367 -40.83 4.94 4.52
N ASN A 368 -41.68 4.08 5.11
CA ASN A 368 -41.98 2.75 4.56
C ASN A 368 -42.71 2.80 3.22
N ALA A 369 -43.61 3.77 3.04
CA ALA A 369 -44.27 4.01 1.75
C ALA A 369 -43.26 4.49 0.70
N PHE A 370 -42.35 5.39 1.07
CA PHE A 370 -41.23 5.78 0.21
C PHE A 370 -40.33 4.59 -0.09
N ILE A 371 -40.02 3.74 0.90
CA ILE A 371 -39.15 2.58 0.74
C ILE A 371 -39.71 1.62 -0.31
N LYS A 372 -41.01 1.35 -0.23
CA LYS A 372 -41.71 0.54 -1.22
C LYS A 372 -41.70 1.19 -2.60
N GLN A 373 -41.82 2.52 -2.67
CA GLN A 373 -41.79 3.24 -3.94
C GLN A 373 -40.40 3.27 -4.57
N TYR A 374 -39.35 3.70 -3.86
CA TYR A 374 -38.00 3.82 -4.45
C TYR A 374 -37.40 2.43 -4.76
N GLN A 375 -37.86 1.36 -4.10
CA GLN A 375 -37.57 -0.02 -4.49
C GLN A 375 -38.32 -0.43 -5.76
N ALA A 376 -39.60 -0.05 -5.89
CA ALA A 376 -40.42 -0.39 -7.04
C ALA A 376 -40.09 0.43 -8.30
N ASP A 377 -39.58 1.65 -8.17
CA ASP A 377 -39.30 2.56 -9.29
C ASP A 377 -37.85 2.50 -9.81
N GLY A 378 -37.07 1.52 -9.33
CA GLY A 378 -35.69 1.28 -9.77
C GLY A 378 -34.65 2.24 -9.18
N THR A 379 -35.07 3.23 -8.37
CA THR A 379 -34.16 4.18 -7.71
C THR A 379 -33.22 3.47 -6.73
N ALA A 380 -33.71 2.49 -5.97
CA ALA A 380 -32.90 1.67 -5.06
C ALA A 380 -31.76 0.96 -5.80
N ALA A 381 -32.08 0.29 -6.91
CA ALA A 381 -31.09 -0.42 -7.73
C ALA A 381 -30.05 0.55 -8.35
N ALA A 382 -30.48 1.76 -8.75
CA ALA A 382 -29.57 2.78 -9.26
C ALA A 382 -28.62 3.31 -8.17
N MET A 383 -29.10 3.45 -6.94
CA MET A 383 -28.29 3.84 -5.79
C MET A 383 -27.32 2.72 -5.37
N VAL A 384 -27.77 1.47 -5.35
CA VAL A 384 -26.90 0.31 -5.05
C VAL A 384 -25.79 0.21 -6.09
N LYS A 385 -26.11 0.38 -7.37
CA LYS A 385 -25.10 0.41 -8.44
C LYS A 385 -24.09 1.54 -8.26
N ARG A 386 -24.55 2.72 -7.85
CA ARG A 386 -23.75 3.94 -7.73
C ARG A 386 -22.82 3.93 -6.53
N TRP A 387 -23.33 3.52 -5.38
CA TRP A 387 -22.63 3.62 -4.10
C TRP A 387 -22.05 2.29 -3.65
N ILE A 388 -22.75 1.17 -3.85
CA ILE A 388 -22.36 -0.14 -3.27
C ILE A 388 -21.51 -0.95 -4.25
N ASN A 389 -21.92 -1.04 -5.51
CA ASN A 389 -21.25 -1.90 -6.50
C ASN A 389 -20.06 -1.22 -7.22
N ASN A 390 -19.91 0.11 -7.06
CA ASN A 390 -18.84 0.90 -7.66
C ASN A 390 -18.17 1.74 -6.56
N THR A 391 -16.84 1.80 -6.55
CA THR A 391 -16.07 2.71 -5.69
C THR A 391 -16.10 4.14 -6.28
N GLY A 392 -16.42 5.17 -5.48
CA GLY A 392 -16.43 6.58 -5.90
C GLY A 392 -17.73 7.08 -6.56
N GLY A 393 -18.90 6.75 -6.00
CA GLY A 393 -20.19 7.20 -6.55
C GLY A 393 -20.41 8.72 -6.42
N GLU A 394 -20.79 9.42 -7.50
CA GLU A 394 -21.14 10.85 -7.44
C GLU A 394 -22.63 11.09 -7.12
N MET A 395 -22.90 11.98 -6.16
CA MET A 395 -24.25 12.40 -5.77
C MET A 395 -25.03 13.00 -6.96
N PRO A 396 -26.17 12.42 -7.36
CA PRO A 396 -26.95 12.95 -8.47
C PRO A 396 -27.67 14.25 -8.10
N ASP A 397 -28.01 15.04 -9.12
CA ASP A 397 -28.83 16.24 -8.94
C ASP A 397 -30.27 15.85 -8.58
N ILE A 398 -30.61 15.99 -7.30
CA ILE A 398 -31.92 15.60 -6.76
C ILE A 398 -32.75 16.88 -6.60
N PRO A 399 -33.94 16.96 -7.24
CA PRO A 399 -34.77 18.16 -7.18
C PRO A 399 -35.08 18.59 -5.75
N LYS A 400 -34.82 19.86 -5.45
CA LYS A 400 -35.14 20.44 -4.15
C LYS A 400 -36.67 20.48 -3.94
N PRO A 401 -37.16 20.26 -2.71
CA PRO A 401 -38.58 20.40 -2.37
C PRO A 401 -39.13 21.77 -2.77
N LEU A 402 -40.34 21.81 -3.33
CA LEU A 402 -41.00 23.05 -3.76
C LEU A 402 -41.92 23.56 -2.66
N ASN A 403 -41.54 24.64 -1.99
CA ASN A 403 -42.26 25.23 -0.84
C ASN A 403 -42.54 24.22 0.27
N PRO A 404 -41.50 23.67 0.93
CA PRO A 404 -41.68 22.64 1.95
C PRO A 404 -42.50 23.18 3.13
N GLU A 405 -43.51 22.41 3.55
CA GLU A 405 -44.42 22.79 4.64
C GLU A 405 -43.80 22.55 6.03
N LYS A 406 -42.78 21.69 6.10
CA LYS A 406 -42.12 21.26 7.34
C LYS A 406 -40.64 20.98 7.09
N LYS A 407 -39.81 21.30 8.08
CA LYS A 407 -38.37 20.95 8.11
C LYS A 407 -38.13 19.83 9.11
N ILE A 408 -37.37 18.81 8.72
CA ILE A 408 -36.96 17.67 9.58
C ILE A 408 -35.45 17.68 9.84
N THR A 409 -35.02 17.12 10.95
CA THR A 409 -33.60 16.99 11.27
C THR A 409 -33.17 15.52 11.17
N ILE A 410 -32.20 15.24 10.31
CA ILE A 410 -31.68 13.90 10.02
C ILE A 410 -30.39 13.69 10.80
N ILE A 411 -30.29 12.55 11.47
CA ILE A 411 -29.13 12.16 12.26
C ILE A 411 -28.34 11.09 11.51
N THR A 412 -27.03 11.29 11.34
CA THR A 412 -26.09 10.31 10.75
C THR A 412 -24.70 10.41 11.37
N ASN A 413 -23.78 9.47 11.09
CA ASN A 413 -22.40 9.57 11.61
C ASN A 413 -21.45 10.34 10.68
N GLY A 414 -21.65 10.25 9.36
CA GLY A 414 -20.85 10.93 8.35
C GLY A 414 -19.44 10.37 8.17
N LEU A 415 -19.19 9.14 8.60
CA LEU A 415 -17.88 8.47 8.61
C LEU A 415 -17.89 7.11 7.89
N THR A 416 -19.01 6.69 7.31
CA THR A 416 -19.23 5.33 6.78
C THR A 416 -19.28 5.34 5.27
N GLU A 417 -18.15 5.12 4.57
CA GLU A 417 -18.13 4.98 3.12
C GLU A 417 -18.55 3.55 2.69
N PRO A 418 -19.46 3.36 1.71
CA PRO A 418 -20.09 4.37 0.82
C PRO A 418 -21.47 4.89 1.30
N MET A 419 -21.88 4.61 2.53
CA MET A 419 -23.22 4.88 3.06
C MET A 419 -23.46 6.36 3.42
N ASN A 420 -22.64 6.95 4.27
CA ASN A 420 -22.70 8.36 4.65
C ASN A 420 -21.30 8.86 5.06
N TYR A 421 -20.65 9.67 4.24
CA TYR A 421 -19.27 10.13 4.43
C TYR A 421 -19.04 11.52 3.81
N TYR A 422 -17.93 12.18 4.12
CA TYR A 422 -17.59 13.49 3.54
C TYR A 422 -16.69 13.36 2.31
N GLU A 423 -17.10 13.97 1.21
CA GLU A 423 -16.36 14.09 -0.04
C GLU A 423 -16.34 15.58 -0.44
N ASN A 424 -15.17 16.15 -0.70
CA ASN A 424 -15.03 17.59 -1.02
C ASN A 424 -15.67 18.54 0.02
N GLY A 425 -15.67 18.15 1.30
CA GLY A 425 -16.28 18.91 2.39
C GLY A 425 -17.82 18.91 2.40
N GLN A 426 -18.45 18.11 1.53
CA GLN A 426 -19.90 17.89 1.52
C GLN A 426 -20.22 16.47 2.01
N LEU A 427 -21.26 16.35 2.82
CA LEU A 427 -21.75 15.06 3.26
C LEU A 427 -22.48 14.38 2.08
N THR A 428 -22.05 13.17 1.75
CA THR A 428 -22.44 12.38 0.59
C THR A 428 -22.59 10.89 0.95
N GLY A 429 -23.02 10.04 0.01
CA GLY A 429 -23.22 8.60 0.23
C GLY A 429 -24.65 8.10 0.01
N PHE A 430 -24.82 6.78 0.06
CA PHE A 430 -26.09 6.08 -0.14
C PHE A 430 -27.23 6.63 0.74
N ASP A 431 -27.00 6.79 2.05
CA ASP A 431 -27.98 7.29 3.04
C ASP A 431 -28.35 8.75 2.77
N ILE A 432 -27.38 9.54 2.30
CA ILE A 432 -27.56 10.96 2.02
C ILE A 432 -28.37 11.15 0.74
N GLU A 433 -28.12 10.33 -0.28
CA GLU A 433 -28.94 10.28 -1.47
C GLU A 433 -30.36 9.79 -1.14
N PHE A 434 -30.48 8.73 -0.32
CA PHE A 434 -31.76 8.20 0.15
C PHE A 434 -32.61 9.30 0.78
N MET A 435 -32.02 10.08 1.69
CA MET A 435 -32.76 11.13 2.39
C MET A 435 -33.07 12.35 1.53
N LYS A 436 -32.19 12.74 0.61
CA LYS A 436 -32.49 13.80 -0.36
C LYS A 436 -33.69 13.42 -1.22
N ARG A 437 -33.80 12.16 -1.62
CA ARG A 437 -34.92 11.63 -2.39
C ARG A 437 -36.18 11.52 -1.55
N PHE A 438 -36.08 11.05 -0.31
CA PHE A 438 -37.20 11.02 0.63
C PHE A 438 -37.76 12.42 0.89
N ALA A 439 -36.89 13.41 1.12
CA ALA A 439 -37.27 14.80 1.33
C ALA A 439 -38.00 15.40 0.12
N SER A 440 -37.53 15.08 -1.09
CA SER A 440 -38.20 15.46 -2.34
C SER A 440 -39.58 14.79 -2.47
N TYR A 441 -39.67 13.48 -2.18
CA TYR A 441 -40.90 12.70 -2.20
C TYR A 441 -41.95 13.22 -1.21
N ALA A 442 -41.53 13.51 0.02
CA ALA A 442 -42.40 13.95 1.10
C ALA A 442 -42.66 15.47 1.11
N ASN A 443 -42.05 16.22 0.18
CA ASN A 443 -42.02 17.68 0.14
C ASN A 443 -41.58 18.32 1.48
N LEU A 444 -40.52 17.78 2.06
CA LEU A 444 -39.95 18.19 3.34
C LEU A 444 -38.61 18.91 3.13
N ASP A 445 -38.39 20.01 3.85
CA ASP A 445 -37.03 20.52 4.01
C ASP A 445 -36.27 19.66 5.03
N PHE A 446 -34.95 19.64 4.96
CA PHE A 446 -34.18 18.92 5.96
C PHE A 446 -32.86 19.60 6.28
N GLU A 447 -32.35 19.32 7.47
CA GLU A 447 -30.95 19.53 7.83
C GLU A 447 -30.35 18.24 8.34
N ILE A 448 -29.05 18.07 8.13
CA ILE A 448 -28.32 16.91 8.62
C ILE A 448 -27.45 17.35 9.78
N ILE A 449 -27.52 16.60 10.87
CA ILE A 449 -26.59 16.72 11.99
C ILE A 449 -25.79 15.43 12.11
N THR A 450 -24.48 15.57 12.24
CA THR A 450 -23.58 14.44 12.45
C THR A 450 -23.28 14.28 13.94
N MET A 451 -23.36 13.05 14.44
CA MET A 451 -22.98 12.72 15.82
C MET A 451 -22.53 11.26 15.93
N ASP A 452 -21.89 10.93 17.04
CA ASP A 452 -21.50 9.55 17.33
C ASP A 452 -22.73 8.64 17.44
N TYR A 453 -22.59 7.39 16.97
CA TYR A 453 -23.68 6.41 16.83
C TYR A 453 -24.49 6.20 18.13
N GLN A 454 -23.82 6.21 19.28
CA GLN A 454 -24.47 6.06 20.60
C GLN A 454 -25.33 7.25 21.02
N ALA A 455 -25.08 8.44 20.48
CA ALA A 455 -25.83 9.64 20.79
C ALA A 455 -27.13 9.76 19.96
N MET A 456 -27.30 8.94 18.93
CA MET A 456 -28.37 9.09 17.93
C MET A 456 -29.76 8.79 18.47
N ILE A 457 -29.97 7.66 19.16
CA ILE A 457 -31.26 7.32 19.78
C ILE A 457 -31.63 8.34 20.88
N PRO A 458 -30.74 8.70 21.82
CA PRO A 458 -31.02 9.76 22.79
C PRO A 458 -31.31 11.13 22.14
N ALA A 459 -30.65 11.47 21.03
CA ALA A 459 -30.93 12.68 20.28
C ALA A 459 -32.31 12.64 19.60
N LEU A 460 -32.68 11.49 19.02
CA LEU A 460 -33.99 11.23 18.43
C LEU A 460 -35.10 11.35 19.50
N GLN A 461 -34.92 10.72 20.67
CA GLN A 461 -35.87 10.75 21.80
C GLN A 461 -36.00 12.14 22.44
N SER A 462 -34.90 12.89 22.54
CA SER A 462 -34.90 14.25 23.10
C SER A 462 -35.44 15.32 22.12
N GLY A 463 -35.82 14.92 20.91
CA GLY A 463 -36.32 15.83 19.86
C GLY A 463 -35.24 16.66 19.18
N LYS A 464 -33.96 16.28 19.32
CA LYS A 464 -32.84 16.89 18.58
C LYS A 464 -32.75 16.41 17.12
N GLY A 465 -33.40 15.31 16.79
CA GLY A 465 -33.61 14.86 15.41
C GLY A 465 -34.91 14.09 15.26
N ASP A 466 -35.29 13.85 14.00
CA ASP A 466 -36.57 13.24 13.61
C ASP A 466 -36.40 11.88 12.92
N VAL A 467 -35.28 11.66 12.22
CA VAL A 467 -34.95 10.40 11.54
C VAL A 467 -33.46 10.10 11.72
N ILE A 468 -33.11 8.86 12.06
CA ILE A 468 -31.73 8.36 11.99
C ILE A 468 -31.60 7.49 10.75
N ILE A 469 -30.55 7.72 9.97
CA ILE A 469 -30.17 6.90 8.83
C ILE A 469 -28.64 6.93 8.69
N SER A 470 -28.01 5.82 9.06
CA SER A 470 -26.56 5.73 9.21
C SER A 470 -26.09 4.28 9.19
N ASP A 471 -26.51 3.51 8.17
CA ASP A 471 -26.33 2.05 8.15
C ASP A 471 -26.88 1.37 9.43
N PHE A 472 -28.09 1.78 9.85
CA PHE A 472 -28.63 1.43 11.16
C PHE A 472 -29.24 0.02 11.14
N PHE A 473 -28.56 -0.93 11.78
CA PHE A 473 -29.02 -2.33 11.81
C PHE A 473 -30.25 -2.52 12.70
N LYS A 474 -31.17 -3.39 12.25
CA LYS A 474 -32.33 -3.80 13.04
C LYS A 474 -31.90 -4.71 14.17
N THR A 475 -32.37 -4.39 15.38
CA THR A 475 -32.18 -5.22 16.55
C THR A 475 -33.37 -5.23 17.50
N ASP A 476 -33.61 -6.35 18.18
CA ASP A 476 -34.78 -6.56 19.03
C ASP A 476 -34.75 -5.69 20.30
N GLU A 477 -33.56 -5.41 20.86
CA GLU A 477 -33.40 -4.57 22.05
C GLU A 477 -33.79 -3.11 21.77
N ARG A 478 -33.28 -2.54 20.67
CA ARG A 478 -33.57 -1.16 20.26
C ARG A 478 -34.97 -1.01 19.67
N GLY A 479 -35.54 -2.06 19.08
CA GLY A 479 -36.94 -2.06 18.60
C GLY A 479 -37.97 -1.81 19.70
N GLN A 480 -37.56 -1.86 20.98
CA GLN A 480 -38.39 -1.48 22.13
C GLN A 480 -38.38 0.03 22.41
N GLU A 481 -37.43 0.78 21.85
CA GLU A 481 -37.21 2.21 22.09
C GLU A 481 -37.43 3.10 20.86
N VAL A 482 -37.45 2.51 19.66
CA VAL A 482 -37.60 3.18 18.36
C VAL A 482 -38.41 2.34 17.38
N LEU A 483 -38.93 2.95 16.31
CA LEU A 483 -39.53 2.24 15.18
C LEU A 483 -38.52 2.08 14.05
N TYR A 484 -38.35 0.86 13.56
CA TYR A 484 -37.61 0.56 12.33
C TYR A 484 -38.50 0.68 11.10
N THR A 485 -37.90 1.05 9.98
CA THR A 485 -38.51 0.86 8.66
C THR A 485 -38.31 -0.57 8.14
N ASP A 486 -38.94 -0.91 7.01
CA ASP A 486 -38.51 -2.00 6.14
C ASP A 486 -37.05 -1.77 5.70
N ALA A 487 -36.35 -2.84 5.30
CA ALA A 487 -34.94 -2.73 4.91
C ALA A 487 -34.78 -1.92 3.61
N TYR A 488 -33.76 -1.06 3.55
CA TYR A 488 -33.55 -0.16 2.41
C TYR A 488 -32.38 -0.57 1.47
N VAL A 489 -31.77 -1.75 1.62
CA VAL A 489 -30.77 -2.34 0.66
C VAL A 489 -30.82 -3.89 0.66
N VAL A 490 -30.79 -4.57 -0.52
CA VAL A 490 -30.76 -6.06 -0.73
C VAL A 490 -29.99 -6.44 -2.05
N LEU A 491 -29.54 -7.70 -2.32
CA LEU A 491 -28.78 -8.15 -3.55
C LEU A 491 -29.64 -8.94 -4.59
N HIS A 492 -29.40 -8.79 -5.92
CA HIS A 492 -30.46 -8.90 -6.96
C HIS A 492 -30.18 -9.72 -8.28
N ASN A 493 -31.23 -9.96 -9.11
CA ASN A 493 -31.32 -10.49 -10.49
C ASN A 493 -31.07 -9.39 -11.53
N SER A 494 -30.65 -9.69 -12.77
CA SER A 494 -30.38 -8.68 -13.81
C SER A 494 -30.80 -9.14 -15.22
N ALA A 495 -31.01 -8.20 -16.15
CA ALA A 495 -31.33 -8.48 -17.56
C ALA A 495 -30.15 -8.09 -18.45
N LEU A 496 -29.86 -8.87 -19.49
CA LEU A 496 -28.86 -8.56 -20.52
C LEU A 496 -29.53 -8.16 -21.82
N ILE A 497 -28.98 -7.16 -22.50
CA ILE A 497 -29.39 -6.70 -23.83
C ILE A 497 -28.20 -6.62 -24.76
N ARG A 498 -28.45 -6.49 -26.07
CA ARG A 498 -27.38 -6.16 -27.02
C ARG A 498 -26.94 -4.70 -26.87
N LYS A 499 -25.65 -4.45 -27.00
CA LYS A 499 -25.03 -3.14 -26.81
C LYS A 499 -25.52 -2.08 -27.81
N ASP A 500 -25.90 -2.50 -29.02
CA ASP A 500 -26.48 -1.66 -30.05
C ASP A 500 -27.90 -1.16 -29.70
N MET A 501 -28.67 -1.95 -28.96
CA MET A 501 -29.99 -1.55 -28.43
C MET A 501 -29.87 -0.47 -27.35
N ALA A 502 -28.77 -0.44 -26.61
CA ALA A 502 -28.50 0.64 -25.65
C ALA A 502 -28.01 1.94 -26.32
N ALA A 503 -27.48 1.81 -27.54
CA ALA A 503 -26.91 2.89 -28.34
C ALA A 503 -27.76 3.25 -29.57
N ALA A 504 -29.02 2.81 -29.63
CA ALA A 504 -29.89 3.02 -30.78
C ALA A 504 -30.02 4.52 -31.12
N SER A 505 -29.82 4.85 -32.39
CA SER A 505 -29.76 6.25 -32.90
C SER A 505 -31.07 7.03 -32.82
N MET A 506 -32.19 6.35 -32.56
CA MET A 506 -33.49 6.97 -32.26
C MET A 506 -33.80 6.80 -30.77
N VAL A 507 -34.01 7.92 -30.06
CA VAL A 507 -34.16 7.98 -28.60
C VAL A 507 -35.28 7.06 -28.08
N ASP A 508 -36.36 6.89 -28.84
CA ASP A 508 -37.53 6.09 -28.45
C ASP A 508 -37.35 4.56 -28.61
N GLN A 509 -36.17 4.11 -29.06
CA GLN A 509 -35.84 2.69 -29.23
C GLN A 509 -34.67 2.22 -28.38
N ALA A 510 -34.00 3.13 -27.65
CA ALA A 510 -32.89 2.77 -26.79
C ALA A 510 -33.39 2.08 -25.52
N ILE A 511 -32.70 1.02 -25.09
CA ILE A 511 -33.00 0.30 -23.84
C ILE A 511 -31.82 0.48 -22.88
N LYS A 512 -32.06 1.14 -21.76
CA LYS A 512 -31.11 1.54 -20.72
C LYS A 512 -31.63 1.23 -19.32
N THR A 513 -32.95 1.12 -19.14
CA THR A 513 -33.59 0.71 -17.87
C THR A 513 -34.48 -0.53 -18.06
N ASN A 514 -34.90 -1.16 -16.96
CA ASN A 514 -35.75 -2.35 -17.01
C ASN A 514 -37.20 -2.01 -17.43
N GLU A 515 -37.67 -0.80 -17.17
CA GLU A 515 -39.00 -0.30 -17.57
C GLU A 515 -39.13 -0.21 -19.10
N GLU A 516 -38.03 0.04 -19.80
CA GLU A 516 -37.97 0.09 -21.26
C GLU A 516 -38.05 -1.30 -21.91
N LEU A 517 -38.07 -2.36 -21.10
CA LEU A 517 -38.40 -3.72 -21.51
C LEU A 517 -39.92 -3.97 -21.58
N ASN A 518 -40.76 -3.03 -21.12
CA ASN A 518 -42.21 -3.15 -21.26
C ASN A 518 -42.61 -3.21 -22.74
N GLY A 519 -43.36 -4.24 -23.13
CA GLY A 519 -43.70 -4.53 -24.53
C GLY A 519 -42.51 -4.92 -25.42
N LYS A 520 -41.34 -5.24 -24.86
CA LYS A 520 -40.20 -5.82 -25.57
C LYS A 520 -40.19 -7.34 -25.40
N ARG A 521 -39.51 -8.03 -26.30
CA ARG A 521 -39.39 -9.49 -26.26
C ARG A 521 -38.36 -9.87 -25.20
N VAL A 522 -38.81 -10.30 -24.03
CA VAL A 522 -37.92 -10.69 -22.93
C VAL A 522 -37.86 -12.20 -22.85
N GLY A 523 -36.66 -12.73 -23.10
CA GLY A 523 -36.34 -14.14 -22.96
C GLY A 523 -36.07 -14.52 -21.51
N PHE A 524 -36.62 -15.65 -21.10
CA PHE A 524 -36.26 -16.30 -19.84
C PHE A 524 -36.31 -17.81 -20.01
N ILE A 525 -35.59 -18.52 -19.15
CA ILE A 525 -35.65 -19.97 -19.13
C ILE A 525 -36.93 -20.40 -18.41
N THR A 526 -37.74 -21.22 -19.07
CA THR A 526 -39.02 -21.70 -18.55
C THR A 526 -38.81 -22.34 -17.18
N GLY A 527 -39.55 -21.82 -16.21
CA GLY A 527 -39.56 -22.32 -14.84
C GLY A 527 -38.59 -21.65 -13.89
N MET A 528 -37.60 -20.86 -14.34
CA MET A 528 -36.69 -20.11 -13.45
C MET A 528 -37.37 -18.90 -12.77
N VAL A 529 -36.90 -18.50 -11.57
CA VAL A 529 -37.53 -17.38 -10.80
C VAL A 529 -37.32 -16.02 -11.43
N HIS A 530 -36.41 -15.91 -12.39
CA HIS A 530 -36.10 -14.64 -13.05
C HIS A 530 -37.36 -13.97 -13.60
N ILE A 531 -38.24 -14.74 -14.26
CA ILE A 531 -39.50 -14.20 -14.77
C ILE A 531 -40.54 -13.96 -13.68
N ASP A 532 -40.60 -14.81 -12.66
CA ASP A 532 -41.56 -14.68 -11.55
C ASP A 532 -41.26 -13.45 -10.69
N ASN A 533 -39.99 -13.05 -10.66
CA ASN A 533 -39.50 -11.84 -10.02
C ASN A 533 -39.63 -10.60 -10.94
N PHE A 534 -39.70 -10.80 -12.26
CA PHE A 534 -39.79 -9.73 -13.26
C PHE A 534 -41.25 -9.35 -13.57
N ARG A 535 -42.16 -10.32 -13.66
CA ARG A 535 -43.61 -10.15 -13.92
C ARG A 535 -44.33 -9.16 -13.00
N PRO A 536 -44.05 -9.10 -11.67
CA PRO A 536 -44.70 -8.14 -10.78
C PRO A 536 -44.26 -6.70 -11.05
N LEU A 537 -43.11 -6.52 -11.70
CA LEU A 537 -42.44 -5.24 -11.87
C LEU A 537 -42.63 -4.69 -13.29
N TYR A 538 -42.63 -5.57 -14.30
CA TYR A 538 -42.57 -5.21 -15.71
C TYR A 538 -43.51 -6.08 -16.57
N GLN A 539 -44.10 -5.45 -17.59
CA GLN A 539 -45.02 -6.06 -18.55
C GLN A 539 -44.34 -6.17 -19.92
N ALA A 540 -43.53 -7.21 -20.10
CA ALA A 540 -42.84 -7.52 -21.35
C ALA A 540 -43.59 -8.55 -22.20
N ASP A 541 -43.27 -8.62 -23.49
CA ASP A 541 -43.66 -9.76 -24.32
C ASP A 541 -42.74 -10.93 -23.96
N GLU A 542 -43.29 -11.91 -23.25
CA GLU A 542 -42.57 -13.04 -22.67
C GLU A 542 -42.21 -14.09 -23.72
N TYR A 543 -40.92 -14.44 -23.83
CA TYR A 543 -40.42 -15.51 -24.70
C TYR A 543 -39.73 -16.59 -23.88
N GLU A 544 -40.34 -17.76 -23.89
CA GLU A 544 -39.88 -18.92 -23.15
C GLU A 544 -38.79 -19.68 -23.91
N PHE A 545 -37.71 -20.00 -23.20
CA PHE A 545 -36.62 -20.85 -23.69
C PHE A 545 -36.41 -22.03 -22.75
N ASN A 546 -36.00 -23.16 -23.31
CA ASN A 546 -35.74 -24.36 -22.51
C ASN A 546 -34.29 -24.45 -22.01
N ASP A 547 -33.37 -23.77 -22.70
CA ASP A 547 -31.92 -23.80 -22.44
C ASP A 547 -31.29 -22.40 -22.57
N PHE A 548 -30.19 -22.16 -21.86
CA PHE A 548 -29.55 -20.84 -21.81
C PHE A 548 -28.89 -20.50 -23.15
N SER A 549 -28.32 -21.50 -23.81
CA SER A 549 -27.60 -21.33 -25.09
C SER A 549 -28.53 -20.83 -26.20
N SER A 550 -29.74 -21.38 -26.31
CA SER A 550 -30.74 -20.94 -27.29
C SER A 550 -31.32 -19.57 -26.95
N MET A 551 -31.47 -19.24 -25.67
CA MET A 551 -31.89 -17.90 -25.22
C MET A 551 -30.82 -16.85 -25.54
N LEU A 552 -29.54 -17.15 -25.26
CA LEU A 552 -28.42 -16.26 -25.59
C LEU A 552 -28.29 -16.07 -27.11
N GLU A 553 -28.43 -17.15 -27.89
CA GLU A 553 -28.41 -17.07 -29.35
C GLU A 553 -29.63 -16.32 -29.90
N ALA A 554 -30.80 -16.45 -29.28
CA ALA A 554 -31.99 -15.67 -29.62
C ALA A 554 -31.79 -14.18 -29.33
N LEU A 555 -31.07 -13.83 -28.26
CA LEU A 555 -30.69 -12.44 -27.99
C LEU A 555 -29.71 -11.93 -29.03
N LYS A 556 -28.70 -12.71 -29.40
CA LYS A 556 -27.71 -12.32 -30.43
C LYS A 556 -28.32 -12.20 -31.83
N SER A 557 -29.24 -13.08 -32.18
CA SER A 557 -29.92 -13.13 -33.49
C SER A 557 -31.17 -12.25 -33.57
N GLU A 558 -31.34 -11.33 -32.62
CA GLU A 558 -32.43 -10.33 -32.59
C GLU A 558 -33.84 -10.94 -32.52
N LYS A 559 -33.97 -12.19 -32.07
CA LYS A 559 -35.26 -12.85 -31.84
C LYS A 559 -35.91 -12.44 -30.53
N ILE A 560 -35.09 -12.08 -29.55
CA ILE A 560 -35.49 -11.39 -28.32
C ILE A 560 -34.68 -10.11 -28.13
N ASP A 561 -35.18 -9.24 -27.29
CA ASP A 561 -34.68 -7.90 -27.01
C ASP A 561 -33.90 -7.85 -25.69
N ALA A 562 -34.26 -8.69 -24.71
CA ALA A 562 -33.51 -8.89 -23.48
C ALA A 562 -33.54 -10.36 -23.06
N LEU A 563 -32.56 -10.81 -22.28
CA LEU A 563 -32.63 -12.08 -21.55
C LEU A 563 -32.48 -11.84 -20.04
N LEU A 564 -33.18 -12.61 -19.21
CA LEU A 564 -33.12 -12.51 -17.76
C LEU A 564 -32.13 -13.52 -17.14
N THR A 565 -31.32 -13.09 -16.16
CA THR A 565 -30.32 -13.94 -15.47
C THR A 565 -29.96 -13.42 -14.07
N SER A 566 -29.11 -14.12 -13.31
CA SER A 566 -28.57 -13.62 -12.03
C SER A 566 -27.43 -12.62 -12.23
N GLN A 567 -27.29 -11.65 -11.31
CA GLN A 567 -26.19 -10.67 -11.34
C GLN A 567 -24.81 -11.34 -11.23
N SER A 568 -24.70 -12.48 -10.54
CA SER A 568 -23.46 -13.26 -10.44
C SER A 568 -22.94 -13.80 -11.77
N LYS A 569 -23.81 -14.02 -12.78
CA LYS A 569 -23.42 -14.52 -14.12
C LYS A 569 -23.13 -13.40 -15.12
N VAL A 570 -23.48 -12.16 -14.81
CA VAL A 570 -23.41 -11.03 -15.74
C VAL A 570 -21.98 -10.74 -16.21
N ALA A 571 -21.01 -10.70 -15.28
CA ALA A 571 -19.63 -10.38 -15.61
C ALA A 571 -19.03 -11.41 -16.58
N GLU A 572 -19.27 -12.69 -16.30
CA GLU A 572 -18.82 -13.81 -17.13
C GLU A 572 -19.45 -13.78 -18.54
N ILE A 573 -20.77 -13.59 -18.63
CA ILE A 573 -21.47 -13.56 -19.92
C ILE A 573 -20.97 -12.39 -20.77
N ILE A 574 -20.72 -11.22 -20.17
CA ILE A 574 -20.21 -10.04 -20.89
C ILE A 574 -18.76 -10.25 -21.35
N GLU A 575 -17.90 -10.85 -20.52
CA GLU A 575 -16.51 -11.15 -20.89
C GLU A 575 -16.44 -12.05 -22.13
N GLN A 576 -17.27 -13.09 -22.17
CA GLN A 576 -17.35 -14.00 -23.33
C GLN A 576 -18.14 -13.43 -24.50
N ASN A 577 -18.93 -12.37 -24.28
CA ASN A 577 -19.83 -11.78 -25.27
C ASN A 577 -19.80 -10.24 -25.18
N PRO A 578 -18.71 -9.58 -25.62
CA PRO A 578 -18.50 -8.14 -25.42
C PRO A 578 -19.50 -7.23 -26.18
N GLY A 579 -20.33 -7.81 -27.05
CA GLY A 579 -21.46 -7.16 -27.72
C GLY A 579 -22.73 -7.07 -26.86
N LEU A 580 -22.72 -7.58 -25.63
CA LEU A 580 -23.83 -7.50 -24.68
C LEU A 580 -23.52 -6.52 -23.55
N ILE A 581 -24.57 -5.99 -22.93
CA ILE A 581 -24.48 -5.19 -21.70
C ILE A 581 -25.60 -5.58 -20.74
N ALA A 582 -25.40 -5.29 -19.46
CA ALA A 582 -26.41 -5.51 -18.43
C ALA A 582 -27.23 -4.26 -18.13
N LEU A 583 -28.53 -4.48 -17.96
CA LEU A 583 -29.47 -3.54 -17.37
C LEU A 583 -29.37 -3.61 -15.83
N PRO A 584 -29.83 -2.55 -15.13
CA PRO A 584 -29.82 -2.51 -13.67
C PRO A 584 -30.49 -3.75 -13.05
N PRO A 585 -30.08 -4.19 -11.84
CA PRO A 585 -30.70 -5.33 -11.20
C PRO A 585 -32.18 -5.08 -10.81
N TYR A 586 -33.02 -6.12 -10.74
CA TYR A 586 -34.48 -6.00 -10.56
C TYR A 586 -35.13 -6.82 -9.42
N ALA A 587 -34.50 -7.82 -8.78
CA ALA A 587 -35.13 -8.58 -7.66
C ALA A 587 -34.20 -9.57 -6.93
N ASP A 588 -34.46 -9.93 -5.67
CA ASP A 588 -33.54 -10.77 -4.85
C ASP A 588 -33.45 -12.26 -5.23
N ILE A 589 -32.36 -12.91 -4.77
CA ILE A 589 -32.16 -14.38 -4.87
C ILE A 589 -31.85 -15.04 -3.52
N SER A 590 -32.47 -16.19 -3.28
CA SER A 590 -32.03 -17.21 -2.32
C SER A 590 -31.98 -18.55 -3.05
N SER A 591 -30.94 -19.37 -2.87
CA SER A 591 -30.77 -20.65 -3.59
C SER A 591 -30.67 -21.85 -2.65
N SER A 592 -31.23 -23.01 -3.01
CA SER A 592 -31.24 -24.24 -2.21
C SER A 592 -31.31 -25.51 -3.07
N ILE A 593 -31.09 -26.69 -2.49
CA ILE A 593 -31.27 -27.99 -3.17
C ILE A 593 -32.73 -28.44 -3.02
N GLY A 594 -33.38 -28.73 -4.13
CA GLY A 594 -34.73 -29.29 -4.13
C GLY A 594 -34.72 -30.81 -4.16
N VAL A 595 -35.55 -31.43 -3.33
CA VAL A 595 -35.80 -32.88 -3.28
C VAL A 595 -37.30 -33.18 -3.17
N SER A 596 -37.68 -34.44 -3.38
CA SER A 596 -39.09 -34.83 -3.27
C SER A 596 -39.62 -34.70 -1.85
N LYS A 597 -40.85 -34.17 -1.69
CA LYS A 597 -41.57 -34.16 -0.41
C LYS A 597 -42.00 -35.55 0.06
N THR A 598 -42.19 -36.47 -0.86
CA THR A 598 -42.74 -37.80 -0.55
C THR A 598 -41.65 -38.78 -0.15
N ASN A 599 -40.40 -38.56 -0.57
CA ASN A 599 -39.26 -39.38 -0.19
C ASN A 599 -38.49 -38.73 0.97
N THR A 600 -39.13 -38.68 2.14
CA THR A 600 -38.57 -38.02 3.32
C THR A 600 -37.27 -38.67 3.79
N GLN A 601 -37.14 -40.00 3.68
CA GLN A 601 -35.94 -40.73 4.07
C GLN A 601 -34.71 -40.33 3.24
N LEU A 602 -34.85 -40.24 1.91
CA LEU A 602 -33.77 -39.78 1.04
C LEU A 602 -33.50 -38.29 1.25
N GLY A 603 -34.56 -37.48 1.39
CA GLY A 603 -34.43 -36.05 1.68
C GLY A 603 -33.70 -35.77 2.99
N ASP A 604 -33.99 -36.50 4.07
CA ASP A 604 -33.30 -36.36 5.37
C ASP A 604 -31.83 -36.82 5.28
N ALA A 605 -31.56 -37.91 4.54
CA ALA A 605 -30.21 -38.39 4.33
C ALA A 605 -29.37 -37.42 3.49
N LEU A 606 -29.95 -36.82 2.44
CA LEU A 606 -29.33 -35.77 1.64
C LEU A 606 -29.11 -34.51 2.46
N ASP A 607 -30.10 -34.05 3.23
CA ASP A 607 -29.99 -32.87 4.10
C ASP A 607 -28.87 -33.04 5.13
N ALA A 608 -28.79 -34.22 5.76
CA ALA A 608 -27.73 -34.55 6.72
C ALA A 608 -26.34 -34.64 6.04
N THR A 609 -26.28 -35.16 4.81
CA THR A 609 -25.02 -35.25 4.06
C THR A 609 -24.55 -33.88 3.57
N VAL A 610 -25.48 -33.03 3.09
CA VAL A 610 -25.20 -31.65 2.71
C VAL A 610 -24.71 -30.86 3.91
N LYS A 611 -25.38 -30.99 5.07
CA LYS A 611 -24.90 -30.44 6.35
C LYS A 611 -23.48 -30.93 6.68
N THR A 612 -23.24 -32.23 6.60
CA THR A 612 -21.88 -32.78 6.81
C THR A 612 -20.85 -32.20 5.84
N MET A 613 -21.22 -31.95 4.58
CA MET A 613 -20.32 -31.35 3.58
C MET A 613 -20.09 -29.84 3.79
N ILE A 614 -21.07 -29.15 4.37
CA ILE A 614 -20.91 -27.78 4.86
C ILE A 614 -19.95 -27.78 6.05
N ASP A 615 -20.25 -28.63 7.05
CA ASP A 615 -19.51 -28.76 8.30
C ASP A 615 -18.05 -29.20 8.09
N ASP A 616 -17.79 -30.10 7.15
CA ASP A 616 -16.42 -30.58 6.86
C ASP A 616 -15.66 -29.73 5.82
N GLY A 617 -16.27 -28.61 5.39
CA GLY A 617 -15.68 -27.65 4.44
C GLY A 617 -15.54 -28.16 3.00
N SER A 618 -15.95 -29.40 2.71
CA SER A 618 -15.82 -29.97 1.36
C SER A 618 -16.72 -29.27 0.33
N LEU A 619 -17.87 -28.75 0.74
CA LEU A 619 -18.74 -27.94 -0.13
C LEU A 619 -18.09 -26.58 -0.47
N LYS A 620 -17.42 -25.94 0.50
CA LYS A 620 -16.69 -24.67 0.31
C LYS A 620 -15.53 -24.86 -0.66
N ALA A 621 -14.67 -25.86 -0.40
CA ALA A 621 -13.52 -26.16 -1.26
C ALA A 621 -13.94 -26.53 -2.69
N MET A 622 -15.06 -27.26 -2.85
CA MET A 622 -15.63 -27.58 -4.16
C MET A 622 -16.12 -26.31 -4.87
N THR A 623 -16.83 -25.43 -4.16
CA THR A 623 -17.33 -24.16 -4.72
C THR A 623 -16.17 -23.26 -5.16
N GLU A 624 -15.14 -23.06 -4.32
CA GLU A 624 -13.95 -22.27 -4.67
C GLU A 624 -13.19 -22.83 -5.88
N LYS A 625 -13.12 -24.17 -5.99
CA LYS A 625 -12.50 -24.84 -7.15
C LYS A 625 -13.23 -24.54 -8.45
N TRP A 626 -14.57 -24.62 -8.46
CA TRP A 626 -15.37 -24.43 -9.66
C TRP A 626 -15.63 -22.95 -10.00
N MET A 627 -15.60 -22.07 -9.00
CA MET A 627 -15.82 -20.62 -9.16
C MET A 627 -14.53 -19.81 -9.35
N GLY A 628 -13.36 -20.39 -9.08
CA GLY A 628 -12.06 -19.70 -9.23
C GLY A 628 -11.59 -19.54 -10.68
N GLU A 629 -10.61 -18.65 -10.89
CA GLU A 629 -10.08 -18.29 -12.22
C GLU A 629 -9.19 -19.37 -12.88
N ASN A 630 -8.74 -20.37 -12.12
CA ASN A 630 -7.80 -21.38 -12.63
C ASN A 630 -8.52 -22.56 -13.31
N GLU A 631 -8.64 -22.50 -14.65
CA GLU A 631 -9.29 -23.53 -15.48
C GLU A 631 -8.71 -24.95 -15.35
N ASP A 632 -7.42 -25.08 -15.04
CA ASP A 632 -6.76 -26.38 -14.89
C ASP A 632 -7.24 -27.11 -13.61
N ARG A 633 -7.77 -26.37 -12.64
CA ARG A 633 -8.34 -26.93 -11.39
C ARG A 633 -9.80 -27.38 -11.54
N LYS A 634 -10.51 -26.97 -12.61
CA LYS A 634 -11.92 -27.30 -12.87
C LYS A 634 -12.06 -28.70 -13.45
N VAL A 635 -11.74 -29.68 -12.62
CA VAL A 635 -11.85 -31.12 -12.89
C VAL A 635 -12.70 -31.78 -11.80
N LEU A 636 -13.47 -32.80 -12.19
CA LEU A 636 -14.34 -33.58 -11.31
C LEU A 636 -13.54 -34.23 -10.16
N THR A 637 -14.05 -34.13 -8.93
CA THR A 637 -13.40 -34.70 -7.75
C THR A 637 -13.40 -36.23 -7.87
N PRO A 638 -12.27 -36.92 -7.70
CA PRO A 638 -12.25 -38.37 -7.66
C PRO A 638 -13.06 -38.87 -6.45
N VAL A 639 -14.10 -39.67 -6.69
CA VAL A 639 -14.98 -40.23 -5.65
C VAL A 639 -15.21 -41.71 -5.91
N ASP A 640 -15.43 -42.48 -4.84
CA ASP A 640 -15.76 -43.90 -4.90
C ASP A 640 -17.27 -44.10 -4.89
N LEU A 641 -17.82 -44.59 -6.00
CA LEU A 641 -19.26 -44.80 -6.21
C LEU A 641 -19.57 -46.29 -6.08
N THR A 642 -19.83 -46.75 -4.86
CA THR A 642 -19.96 -48.19 -4.55
C THR A 642 -21.27 -48.80 -5.06
N GLY A 643 -22.34 -48.00 -5.20
CA GLY A 643 -23.65 -48.45 -5.67
C GLY A 643 -24.42 -49.37 -4.71
N GLU A 644 -23.87 -49.68 -3.53
CA GLU A 644 -24.44 -50.64 -2.58
C GLU A 644 -25.81 -50.21 -2.03
N LYS A 645 -26.06 -48.89 -1.93
CA LYS A 645 -27.31 -48.32 -1.43
C LYS A 645 -28.22 -47.75 -2.53
N GLY A 646 -28.01 -48.16 -3.79
CA GLY A 646 -28.81 -47.73 -4.93
C GLY A 646 -28.14 -46.62 -5.74
N THR A 647 -28.90 -45.95 -6.61
CA THR A 647 -28.42 -44.89 -7.50
C THR A 647 -29.17 -43.60 -7.20
N LEU A 648 -28.43 -42.52 -6.95
CA LEU A 648 -28.95 -41.18 -6.79
C LEU A 648 -29.08 -40.53 -8.17
N ILE A 649 -30.27 -40.10 -8.55
CA ILE A 649 -30.52 -39.50 -9.86
C ILE A 649 -30.58 -37.97 -9.70
N ALA A 650 -29.56 -37.26 -10.15
CA ALA A 650 -29.51 -35.80 -10.06
C ALA A 650 -29.90 -35.15 -11.38
N GLY A 651 -30.86 -34.23 -11.34
CA GLY A 651 -31.22 -33.38 -12.47
C GLY A 651 -30.33 -32.14 -12.51
N VAL A 652 -29.74 -31.87 -13.68
CA VAL A 652 -28.92 -30.68 -13.95
C VAL A 652 -29.29 -30.11 -15.32
N LEU A 653 -28.87 -28.89 -15.62
CA LEU A 653 -29.14 -28.27 -16.92
C LEU A 653 -28.17 -28.80 -18.00
N GLY A 654 -26.88 -28.88 -17.66
CA GLY A 654 -25.85 -29.45 -18.54
C GLY A 654 -25.32 -28.51 -19.63
N ASP A 655 -25.81 -27.28 -19.69
CA ASP A 655 -25.30 -26.18 -20.52
C ASP A 655 -25.00 -24.90 -19.69
N ASP A 656 -24.91 -25.03 -18.36
CA ASP A 656 -24.78 -23.93 -17.40
C ASP A 656 -23.38 -23.85 -16.80
N TYR A 657 -22.44 -23.16 -17.45
CA TYR A 657 -21.08 -22.98 -16.92
C TYR A 657 -21.04 -22.00 -15.72
N PRO A 658 -20.22 -22.24 -14.66
CA PRO A 658 -19.42 -23.43 -14.37
C PRO A 658 -20.17 -24.54 -13.60
N TYR A 659 -21.50 -24.43 -13.49
CA TYR A 659 -22.37 -25.28 -12.67
C TYR A 659 -22.61 -26.69 -13.23
N SER A 660 -22.98 -26.85 -14.49
CA SER A 660 -23.05 -28.11 -15.23
C SER A 660 -22.93 -27.88 -16.74
N TYR A 661 -21.83 -28.30 -17.36
CA TYR A 661 -21.54 -28.10 -18.78
C TYR A 661 -20.67 -29.22 -19.37
N TYR A 662 -20.59 -29.34 -20.70
CA TYR A 662 -19.73 -30.34 -21.34
C TYR A 662 -18.30 -29.82 -21.57
N LYS A 663 -17.30 -30.52 -21.04
CA LYS A 663 -15.86 -30.31 -21.29
C LYS A 663 -15.26 -31.62 -21.80
N ASP A 664 -14.58 -31.58 -22.95
CA ASP A 664 -14.02 -32.78 -23.59
C ASP A 664 -15.03 -33.93 -23.81
N ASN A 665 -16.27 -33.58 -24.13
CA ASN A 665 -17.39 -34.51 -24.33
C ASN A 665 -17.82 -35.28 -23.05
N GLU A 666 -17.38 -34.83 -21.87
CA GLU A 666 -17.86 -35.28 -20.56
C GLU A 666 -18.66 -34.16 -19.88
N LEU A 667 -19.76 -34.52 -19.23
CA LEU A 667 -20.55 -33.58 -18.43
C LEU A 667 -19.83 -33.33 -17.10
N VAL A 668 -19.42 -32.09 -16.86
CA VAL A 668 -18.66 -31.64 -15.68
C VAL A 668 -19.30 -30.38 -15.09
N GLY A 669 -18.83 -29.93 -13.92
CA GLY A 669 -19.33 -28.70 -13.28
C GLY A 669 -19.60 -28.88 -11.80
N LEU A 670 -19.84 -27.78 -11.09
CA LEU A 670 -20.09 -27.75 -9.65
C LEU A 670 -21.25 -28.68 -9.22
N GLU A 671 -22.37 -28.67 -9.91
CA GLU A 671 -23.55 -29.49 -9.62
C GLU A 671 -23.28 -30.98 -9.87
N VAL A 672 -22.51 -31.28 -10.92
CA VAL A 672 -22.10 -32.64 -11.27
C VAL A 672 -21.16 -33.20 -10.20
N ASP A 673 -20.22 -32.38 -9.75
CA ASP A 673 -19.25 -32.74 -8.72
C ASP A 673 -19.90 -32.88 -7.34
N LEU A 674 -20.88 -32.02 -7.04
CA LEU A 674 -21.68 -32.08 -5.83
C LEU A 674 -22.55 -33.34 -5.80
N ALA A 675 -23.26 -33.64 -6.89
CA ALA A 675 -24.06 -34.86 -7.00
C ALA A 675 -23.22 -36.14 -6.82
N ARG A 676 -22.03 -36.19 -7.44
CA ARG A 676 -21.08 -37.30 -7.31
C ARG A 676 -20.57 -37.44 -5.87
N SER A 677 -20.30 -36.32 -5.21
CA SER A 677 -19.82 -36.32 -3.82
C SER A 677 -20.91 -36.72 -2.83
N LEU A 678 -22.15 -36.27 -3.03
CA LEU A 678 -23.31 -36.68 -2.23
C LEU A 678 -23.55 -38.19 -2.36
N ALA A 679 -23.58 -38.71 -3.59
CA ALA A 679 -23.80 -40.13 -3.84
C ALA A 679 -22.70 -41.01 -3.21
N ALA A 680 -21.43 -40.63 -3.38
CA ALA A 680 -20.30 -41.37 -2.80
C ALA A 680 -20.38 -41.44 -1.27
N ARG A 681 -20.69 -40.30 -0.62
CA ARG A 681 -20.85 -40.22 0.85
C ARG A 681 -22.04 -41.04 1.36
N MET A 682 -23.06 -41.22 0.53
CA MET A 682 -24.21 -42.06 0.85
C MET A 682 -23.98 -43.55 0.52
N GLY A 683 -22.86 -43.92 -0.10
CA GLY A 683 -22.60 -45.29 -0.58
C GLY A 683 -23.51 -45.67 -1.74
N MET A 684 -23.90 -44.68 -2.55
CA MET A 684 -24.76 -44.80 -3.71
C MET A 684 -23.93 -44.60 -4.99
N ASN A 685 -24.45 -45.09 -6.10
CA ASN A 685 -24.02 -44.64 -7.41
C ASN A 685 -24.70 -43.31 -7.75
N VAL A 686 -24.27 -42.61 -8.79
CA VAL A 686 -24.97 -41.41 -9.28
C VAL A 686 -25.27 -41.52 -10.77
N GLU A 687 -26.46 -41.08 -11.14
CA GLU A 687 -26.84 -40.85 -12.52
C GLU A 687 -27.16 -39.36 -12.67
N ILE A 688 -26.40 -38.68 -13.53
CA ILE A 688 -26.63 -37.26 -13.84
C ILE A 688 -27.53 -37.20 -15.08
N LYS A 689 -28.68 -36.55 -14.95
CA LYS A 689 -29.64 -36.37 -16.05
C LYS A 689 -29.72 -34.90 -16.44
N PRO A 690 -29.06 -34.50 -17.53
CA PRO A 690 -29.33 -33.23 -18.18
C PRO A 690 -30.82 -33.15 -18.55
N MET A 691 -31.46 -32.05 -18.19
CA MET A 691 -32.84 -31.75 -18.58
C MET A 691 -33.14 -30.27 -18.53
N ASP A 692 -34.17 -29.88 -19.24
CA ASP A 692 -34.69 -28.51 -19.21
C ASP A 692 -35.13 -28.14 -17.78
N PHE A 693 -34.89 -26.89 -17.38
CA PHE A 693 -35.24 -26.40 -16.04
C PHE A 693 -36.73 -26.61 -15.72
N SER A 694 -37.60 -26.40 -16.71
CA SER A 694 -39.06 -26.60 -16.62
C SER A 694 -39.46 -28.03 -16.26
N ALA A 695 -38.60 -29.01 -16.57
CA ALA A 695 -38.81 -30.41 -16.25
C ALA A 695 -38.32 -30.78 -14.83
N ILE A 696 -37.54 -29.93 -14.14
CA ILE A 696 -36.93 -30.27 -12.84
C ILE A 696 -37.98 -30.51 -11.76
N ILE A 697 -38.86 -29.54 -11.48
CA ILE A 697 -39.88 -29.67 -10.42
C ILE A 697 -40.87 -30.83 -10.72
N PRO A 698 -41.40 -30.98 -11.95
CA PRO A 698 -42.20 -32.15 -12.34
C PRO A 698 -41.44 -33.49 -12.23
N SER A 699 -40.13 -33.51 -12.50
CA SER A 699 -39.32 -34.72 -12.44
C SER A 699 -38.99 -35.13 -11.00
N ILE A 700 -38.77 -34.17 -10.10
CA ILE A 700 -38.65 -34.42 -8.65
C ILE A 700 -39.97 -34.98 -8.09
N THR A 701 -41.10 -34.35 -8.44
CA THR A 701 -42.42 -34.75 -7.93
C THR A 701 -42.91 -36.09 -8.49
N SER A 702 -42.56 -36.43 -9.74
CA SER A 702 -42.88 -37.72 -10.36
C SER A 702 -41.87 -38.83 -10.06
N GLY A 703 -40.77 -38.53 -9.36
CA GLY A 703 -39.72 -39.49 -9.00
C GLY A 703 -38.80 -39.92 -10.16
N LYS A 704 -38.73 -39.11 -11.23
CA LYS A 704 -37.78 -39.32 -12.34
C LYS A 704 -36.35 -38.91 -12.00
N ILE A 705 -36.21 -37.95 -11.09
CA ILE A 705 -34.97 -37.53 -10.42
C ILE A 705 -35.22 -37.39 -8.92
N ASP A 706 -34.15 -37.51 -8.16
CA ASP A 706 -34.17 -37.45 -6.70
C ASP A 706 -33.88 -36.05 -6.16
N LEU A 707 -33.02 -35.28 -6.86
CA LEU A 707 -32.63 -33.93 -6.48
C LEU A 707 -32.27 -33.05 -7.67
N ALA A 708 -32.33 -31.74 -7.46
CA ALA A 708 -31.72 -30.71 -8.31
C ALA A 708 -31.18 -29.56 -7.46
N PHE A 709 -30.19 -28.84 -7.99
CA PHE A 709 -29.37 -27.88 -7.23
C PHE A 709 -29.76 -26.43 -7.54
N TYR A 710 -29.31 -25.52 -6.66
CA TYR A 710 -29.44 -24.06 -6.79
C TYR A 710 -30.84 -23.56 -7.19
N LEU A 711 -31.87 -24.26 -6.73
CA LEU A 711 -33.25 -23.89 -6.94
C LEU A 711 -33.60 -22.74 -6.00
N ALA A 712 -34.09 -21.66 -6.58
CA ALA A 712 -34.57 -20.56 -5.76
C ALA A 712 -35.83 -20.93 -4.98
N TYR A 713 -35.85 -20.52 -3.70
CA TYR A 713 -36.99 -20.76 -2.82
C TYR A 713 -38.15 -19.86 -3.21
N THR A 714 -39.32 -20.46 -3.47
CA THR A 714 -40.60 -19.75 -3.56
C THR A 714 -41.66 -20.52 -2.79
N PRO A 715 -42.67 -19.85 -2.19
CA PRO A 715 -43.76 -20.54 -1.50
C PRO A 715 -44.47 -21.59 -2.37
N GLU A 716 -44.61 -21.34 -3.67
CA GLU A 716 -45.24 -22.26 -4.63
C GLU A 716 -44.40 -23.52 -4.87
N ARG A 717 -43.08 -23.38 -5.08
CA ARG A 717 -42.18 -24.53 -5.21
C ARG A 717 -42.06 -25.28 -3.90
N ALA A 718 -42.02 -24.56 -2.78
CA ALA A 718 -41.98 -25.14 -1.44
C ALA A 718 -43.30 -25.84 -1.09
N ALA A 719 -44.39 -25.61 -1.82
CA ALA A 719 -45.62 -26.40 -1.73
C ALA A 719 -45.47 -27.76 -2.45
N SER A 720 -44.69 -27.83 -3.53
CA SER A 720 -44.56 -29.01 -4.40
C SER A 720 -43.36 -29.90 -4.09
N ILE A 721 -42.22 -29.31 -3.75
CA ILE A 721 -40.96 -29.99 -3.43
C ILE A 721 -40.45 -29.54 -2.06
N ARG A 722 -39.54 -30.33 -1.47
CA ARG A 722 -38.86 -29.99 -0.23
C ARG A 722 -37.56 -29.29 -0.61
N PHE A 723 -37.28 -28.16 0.02
CA PHE A 723 -35.95 -27.55 -0.02
C PHE A 723 -35.13 -28.10 1.15
N LEU A 724 -33.89 -28.48 0.87
CA LEU A 724 -32.89 -28.80 1.89
C LEU A 724 -32.32 -27.51 2.49
N THR A 725 -31.40 -27.63 3.45
CA THR A 725 -30.67 -26.48 4.00
C THR A 725 -30.26 -25.49 2.91
N PRO A 726 -30.67 -24.21 3.02
CA PRO A 726 -30.35 -23.18 2.02
C PRO A 726 -28.85 -23.06 1.79
N LEU A 727 -28.47 -22.85 0.54
CA LEU A 727 -27.09 -22.52 0.16
C LEU A 727 -26.90 -20.98 0.33
N LYS A 728 -27.05 -20.52 1.58
CA LYS A 728 -26.84 -19.22 2.28
C LYS A 728 -27.36 -17.85 1.79
N SER A 729 -27.94 -17.10 2.75
CA SER A 729 -27.91 -15.63 2.94
C SER A 729 -26.73 -15.23 3.85
N ASP A 730 -26.37 -13.93 3.94
CA ASP A 730 -25.23 -13.46 4.76
C ASP A 730 -25.51 -13.59 6.29
N GLN A 731 -24.53 -14.08 7.05
CA GLN A 731 -24.65 -14.49 8.47
C GLN A 731 -23.56 -13.88 9.34
N ALA A 732 -23.80 -13.62 10.63
CA ALA A 732 -22.74 -13.30 11.59
C ALA A 732 -21.91 -14.55 11.92
N VAL A 733 -20.59 -14.42 11.99
CA VAL A 733 -19.62 -15.51 12.22
C VAL A 733 -18.47 -15.02 13.09
N ALA A 734 -17.90 -15.91 13.90
CA ALA A 734 -16.73 -15.60 14.72
C ALA A 734 -15.42 -15.98 14.02
N ILE A 735 -14.37 -15.17 14.16
CA ILE A 735 -13.00 -15.50 13.78
C ILE A 735 -12.10 -15.55 15.01
N VAL A 736 -11.15 -16.49 15.03
CA VAL A 736 -10.15 -16.70 16.09
C VAL A 736 -8.74 -16.81 15.50
N ARG A 737 -7.69 -16.70 16.33
CA ARG A 737 -6.30 -16.95 15.89
C ARG A 737 -6.04 -18.44 15.68
N ASN A 738 -5.36 -18.78 14.59
CA ASN A 738 -4.90 -20.13 14.24
C ASN A 738 -3.70 -20.57 15.10
N GLN A 739 -3.86 -20.67 16.43
CA GLN A 739 -2.78 -21.12 17.32
C GLN A 739 -2.77 -22.64 17.47
N ALA A 740 -2.39 -23.34 16.39
CA ALA A 740 -2.04 -24.75 16.41
C ALA A 740 -0.88 -25.13 15.46
N VAL A 741 0.06 -24.23 15.11
CA VAL A 741 1.34 -24.65 14.49
C VAL A 741 2.50 -23.76 14.97
N ALA A 742 2.99 -24.02 16.17
CA ALA A 742 4.34 -23.61 16.56
C ALA A 742 5.07 -24.80 17.20
N ALA A 743 5.29 -25.85 16.40
CA ALA A 743 6.31 -26.84 16.69
C ALA A 743 6.87 -27.41 15.39
N SER A 744 8.18 -27.26 15.21
CA SER A 744 9.07 -27.88 14.21
C SER A 744 9.12 -27.25 12.81
N THR A 745 10.22 -26.54 12.51
CA THR A 745 11.34 -27.07 11.67
C THR A 745 12.31 -25.94 11.29
N GLY A 746 13.54 -26.00 11.80
CA GLY A 746 14.66 -25.09 11.48
C GLY A 746 15.23 -25.22 10.05
N GLY A 747 14.43 -25.68 9.08
CA GLY A 747 14.79 -25.77 7.67
C GLY A 747 14.13 -24.71 6.78
N GLN A 748 12.99 -24.15 7.21
CA GLN A 748 12.18 -23.23 6.40
C GLN A 748 12.59 -21.75 6.55
N GLN A 749 13.36 -21.43 7.59
CA GLN A 749 13.89 -20.09 7.85
C GLN A 749 14.87 -19.62 6.77
N TRP A 750 15.63 -20.55 6.17
CA TRP A 750 16.53 -20.25 5.05
C TRP A 750 15.79 -20.02 3.74
N ALA A 751 14.71 -20.76 3.48
CA ALA A 751 13.89 -20.57 2.28
C ALA A 751 13.14 -19.22 2.33
N GLY A 752 12.59 -18.86 3.49
CA GLY A 752 11.96 -17.55 3.71
C GLY A 752 12.96 -16.39 3.64
N MET A 753 14.17 -16.53 4.21
CA MET A 753 15.22 -15.52 4.06
C MET A 753 15.72 -15.39 2.61
N ILE A 754 15.84 -16.48 1.85
CA ILE A 754 16.25 -16.42 0.44
C ILE A 754 15.16 -15.76 -0.40
N ALA A 755 13.89 -16.05 -0.12
CA ALA A 755 12.76 -15.38 -0.77
C ALA A 755 12.73 -13.88 -0.47
N SER A 756 12.91 -13.48 0.81
CA SER A 756 12.96 -12.06 1.19
C SER A 756 14.17 -11.34 0.60
N LEU A 757 15.35 -11.99 0.53
CA LEU A 757 16.51 -11.43 -0.16
C LEU A 757 16.29 -11.30 -1.67
N GLY A 758 15.52 -12.20 -2.28
CA GLY A 758 15.11 -12.12 -3.69
C GLY A 758 14.19 -10.93 -3.96
N GLU A 759 13.25 -10.68 -3.05
CA GLU A 759 12.37 -9.52 -3.10
C GLU A 759 13.14 -8.21 -2.88
N SER A 760 13.98 -8.13 -1.85
CA SER A 760 14.87 -6.98 -1.61
C SER A 760 15.80 -6.70 -2.79
N PHE A 761 16.31 -7.74 -3.45
CA PHE A 761 17.11 -7.60 -4.68
C PHE A 761 16.29 -6.98 -5.82
N ASN A 762 15.06 -7.47 -6.03
CA ASN A 762 14.17 -6.94 -7.04
C ASN A 762 13.85 -5.45 -6.77
N LYS A 763 13.47 -5.10 -5.53
CA LYS A 763 13.19 -3.73 -5.09
C LYS A 763 14.40 -2.80 -5.21
N THR A 764 15.61 -3.28 -4.92
CA THR A 764 16.83 -2.45 -4.90
C THR A 764 17.41 -2.21 -6.30
N PHE A 765 17.33 -3.19 -7.19
CA PHE A 765 18.00 -3.13 -8.50
C PHE A 765 17.06 -3.09 -9.71
N VAL A 766 15.95 -3.83 -9.68
CA VAL A 766 15.17 -4.16 -10.89
C VAL A 766 13.98 -3.23 -11.08
N VAL A 767 13.21 -2.98 -10.02
CA VAL A 767 12.07 -2.05 -10.07
C VAL A 767 12.57 -0.67 -10.51
N GLU A 768 11.89 -0.05 -11.49
CA GLU A 768 12.21 1.28 -12.03
C GLU A 768 13.68 1.44 -12.51
N ASP A 769 14.30 0.35 -12.98
CA ASP A 769 15.70 0.37 -13.44
C ASP A 769 16.69 0.98 -12.41
N ARG A 770 16.42 0.84 -11.11
CA ARG A 770 17.20 1.46 -10.00
C ARG A 770 18.70 1.14 -10.01
N TYR A 771 19.13 0.08 -10.69
CA TYR A 771 20.55 -0.17 -10.95
C TYR A 771 21.25 0.99 -11.67
N GLN A 772 20.54 1.79 -12.48
CA GLN A 772 21.08 2.96 -13.16
C GLN A 772 21.51 4.05 -12.16
N LEU A 773 20.68 4.34 -11.15
CA LEU A 773 21.03 5.27 -10.06
C LEU A 773 22.31 4.84 -9.34
N ILE A 774 22.48 3.54 -9.10
CA ILE A 774 23.70 2.99 -8.48
C ILE A 774 24.92 3.22 -9.40
N LEU A 775 24.78 3.01 -10.71
CA LEU A 775 25.86 3.22 -11.68
C LEU A 775 26.23 4.70 -11.82
N GLU A 776 25.26 5.61 -11.78
CA GLU A 776 25.47 7.05 -11.81
C GLU A 776 26.19 7.55 -10.57
N GLY A 777 25.71 7.17 -9.37
CA GLY A 777 26.39 7.51 -8.12
C GLY A 777 27.82 6.96 -8.07
N LEU A 778 28.01 5.72 -8.55
CA LEU A 778 29.33 5.11 -8.67
C LEU A 778 30.25 5.88 -9.64
N SER A 779 29.73 6.29 -10.79
CA SER A 779 30.45 7.12 -11.77
C SER A 779 30.93 8.43 -11.13
N THR A 780 30.04 9.15 -10.46
CA THR A 780 30.35 10.41 -9.77
C THR A 780 31.45 10.22 -8.72
N THR A 781 31.34 9.18 -7.88
CA THR A 781 32.37 8.82 -6.89
C THR A 781 33.74 8.57 -7.54
N ILE A 782 33.79 7.86 -8.67
CA ILE A 782 35.03 7.58 -9.40
C ILE A 782 35.64 8.85 -9.98
N VAL A 783 34.83 9.70 -10.61
CA VAL A 783 35.28 10.95 -11.24
C VAL A 783 35.90 11.88 -10.19
N ILE A 784 35.21 12.10 -9.08
CA ILE A 784 35.74 12.92 -7.97
C ILE A 784 37.06 12.34 -7.47
N SER A 785 37.08 11.02 -7.21
CA SER A 785 38.27 10.36 -6.67
C SER A 785 39.49 10.46 -7.59
N LEU A 786 39.34 10.21 -8.89
CA LEU A 786 40.46 10.21 -9.84
C LEU A 786 40.99 11.63 -10.10
N LEU A 787 40.10 12.62 -10.24
CA LEU A 787 40.51 14.00 -10.44
C LEU A 787 41.17 14.58 -9.20
N SER A 788 40.62 14.33 -8.00
CA SER A 788 41.23 14.76 -6.75
C SER A 788 42.55 14.07 -6.45
N LEU A 789 42.71 12.81 -6.84
CA LEU A 789 44.02 12.13 -6.79
C LEU A 789 45.04 12.86 -7.67
N LEU A 790 44.68 13.19 -8.91
CA LEU A 790 45.58 13.87 -9.85
C LEU A 790 45.96 15.28 -9.34
N PHE A 791 44.98 16.15 -9.11
CA PHE A 791 45.21 17.53 -8.75
C PHE A 791 45.75 17.67 -7.31
N GLY A 792 45.24 16.88 -6.37
CA GLY A 792 45.73 16.85 -5.00
C GLY A 792 47.17 16.36 -4.88
N SER A 793 47.60 15.39 -5.70
CA SER A 793 49.02 14.96 -5.74
C SER A 793 49.94 16.06 -6.25
N LEU A 794 49.54 16.75 -7.31
CA LEU A 794 50.31 17.86 -7.89
C LEU A 794 50.44 19.01 -6.89
N LEU A 795 49.33 19.39 -6.27
CA LEU A 795 49.31 20.43 -5.23
C LEU A 795 50.09 19.98 -3.98
N GLY A 796 49.99 18.72 -3.56
CA GLY A 796 50.73 18.18 -2.44
C GLY A 796 52.24 18.18 -2.67
N ALA A 797 52.69 17.89 -3.89
CA ALA A 797 54.10 18.00 -4.26
C ALA A 797 54.60 19.45 -4.19
N LEU A 798 53.79 20.42 -4.64
CA LEU A 798 54.09 21.84 -4.54
C LEU A 798 54.18 22.30 -3.07
N ILE A 799 53.20 21.94 -2.24
CA ILE A 799 53.17 22.29 -0.81
C ILE A 799 54.34 21.62 -0.07
N CYS A 800 54.72 20.38 -0.42
CA CYS A 800 55.91 19.72 0.10
C CYS A 800 57.19 20.52 -0.23
N ALA A 801 57.33 20.97 -1.48
CA ALA A 801 58.46 21.80 -1.91
C ALA A 801 58.50 23.13 -1.15
N MET A 802 57.35 23.78 -0.94
CA MET A 802 57.23 25.01 -0.13
C MET A 802 57.66 24.76 1.32
N ARG A 803 57.19 23.67 1.93
CA ARG A 803 57.53 23.32 3.31
C ARG A 803 59.02 23.07 3.52
N ARG A 804 59.70 22.53 2.51
CA ARG A 804 61.17 22.30 2.51
C ARG A 804 61.99 23.51 2.04
N SER A 805 61.34 24.63 1.71
CA SER A 805 62.04 25.86 1.32
C SER A 805 62.89 26.39 2.47
N ARG A 806 64.03 26.99 2.14
CA ARG A 806 64.89 27.69 3.10
C ARG A 806 64.30 29.02 3.55
N VAL A 807 63.31 29.54 2.82
CA VAL A 807 62.63 30.80 3.13
C VAL A 807 61.58 30.53 4.21
N GLY A 808 61.82 31.05 5.42
CA GLY A 808 60.96 30.83 6.59
C GLY A 808 59.50 31.20 6.36
N LEU A 809 59.22 32.26 5.59
CA LEU A 809 57.85 32.68 5.25
C LEU A 809 57.11 31.63 4.41
N ILE A 810 57.75 31.11 3.36
CA ILE A 810 57.15 30.10 2.45
C ILE A 810 56.91 28.80 3.20
N SER A 811 57.90 28.36 3.99
CA SER A 811 57.76 27.18 4.85
C SER A 811 56.67 27.38 5.90
N GLY A 812 56.60 28.57 6.52
CA GLY A 812 55.56 28.94 7.47
C GLY A 812 54.15 28.90 6.89
N LEU A 813 53.93 29.45 5.70
CA LEU A 813 52.64 29.40 5.00
C LEU A 813 52.21 27.95 4.70
N ALA A 814 53.14 27.11 4.25
CA ALA A 814 52.85 25.70 4.01
C ALA A 814 52.50 24.96 5.32
N VAL A 815 53.17 25.27 6.43
CA VAL A 815 52.85 24.70 7.75
C VAL A 815 51.46 25.13 8.22
N VAL A 816 51.11 26.41 8.06
CA VAL A 816 49.78 26.92 8.42
C VAL A 816 48.71 26.25 7.56
N TYR A 817 48.88 26.19 6.24
CA TYR A 817 47.97 25.50 5.33
C TYR A 817 47.74 24.04 5.74
N ILE A 818 48.82 23.27 5.93
CA ILE A 818 48.71 21.85 6.28
C ILE A 818 47.97 21.69 7.62
N ARG A 819 48.34 22.45 8.64
CA ARG A 819 47.70 22.36 9.97
C ARG A 819 46.24 22.78 9.95
N LEU A 820 45.91 23.82 9.18
CA LEU A 820 44.54 24.31 9.04
C LEU A 820 43.68 23.24 8.35
N ILE A 821 44.10 22.77 7.18
CA ILE A 821 43.32 21.82 6.38
C ILE A 821 43.19 20.45 7.06
N GLN A 822 44.24 19.98 7.76
CA GLN A 822 44.15 18.75 8.56
C GLN A 822 43.32 18.91 9.84
N GLY A 823 43.14 20.15 10.32
CA GLY A 823 42.36 20.46 11.52
C GLY A 823 40.88 20.69 11.25
N VAL A 824 40.49 20.93 10.00
CA VAL A 824 39.09 21.21 9.61
C VAL A 824 38.47 19.97 8.95
N PRO A 825 37.26 19.54 9.37
CA PRO A 825 36.55 18.45 8.70
C PRO A 825 36.33 18.73 7.21
N ILE A 826 36.51 17.70 6.37
CA ILE A 826 36.33 17.84 4.92
C ILE A 826 34.92 18.27 4.55
N VAL A 827 33.90 17.75 5.25
CA VAL A 827 32.49 18.13 5.03
C VAL A 827 32.30 19.64 5.18
N LEU A 828 32.84 20.22 6.25
CA LEU A 828 32.74 21.66 6.51
C LEU A 828 33.50 22.47 5.44
N THR A 829 34.65 21.97 4.99
CA THR A 829 35.41 22.60 3.90
C THR A 829 34.60 22.64 2.60
N LEU A 830 33.92 21.54 2.26
CA LEU A 830 33.04 21.46 1.10
C LEU A 830 31.86 22.42 1.22
N MET A 831 31.21 22.47 2.39
CA MET A 831 30.10 23.40 2.64
C MET A 831 30.52 24.86 2.51
N ILE A 832 31.70 25.24 3.04
CA ILE A 832 32.22 26.62 2.91
C ILE A 832 32.52 26.94 1.44
N LEU A 833 33.14 26.01 0.71
CA LEU A 833 33.43 26.21 -0.71
C LEU A 833 32.13 26.42 -1.50
N TYR A 834 31.13 25.58 -1.26
CA TYR A 834 29.86 25.58 -1.97
C TYR A 834 28.97 26.78 -1.59
N TYR A 835 28.60 26.91 -0.31
CA TYR A 835 27.60 27.88 0.16
C TYR A 835 28.15 29.28 0.43
N ILE A 836 29.47 29.48 0.50
CA ILE A 836 30.07 30.79 0.83
C ILE A 836 30.98 31.29 -0.29
N ILE A 837 31.99 30.52 -0.66
CA ILE A 837 33.04 31.00 -1.60
C ILE A 837 32.51 31.05 -3.03
N PHE A 838 31.83 30.00 -3.48
CA PHE A 838 31.31 29.88 -4.84
C PHE A 838 29.81 30.16 -4.97
N ALA A 839 29.14 30.60 -3.90
CA ALA A 839 27.70 30.89 -3.89
C ALA A 839 27.23 31.86 -4.99
N SER A 840 28.08 32.80 -5.40
CA SER A 840 27.76 33.82 -6.41
C SER A 840 28.13 33.43 -7.84
N VAL A 841 28.71 32.24 -8.05
CA VAL A 841 29.21 31.79 -9.35
C VAL A 841 28.59 30.45 -9.69
N ASP A 842 27.97 30.37 -10.87
CA ASP A 842 27.39 29.13 -11.38
C ASP A 842 28.50 28.15 -11.81
N ILE A 843 28.90 27.26 -10.89
CA ILE A 843 29.91 26.23 -11.09
C ILE A 843 29.31 24.89 -10.72
N HIS A 844 29.48 23.91 -11.60
CA HIS A 844 29.00 22.55 -11.37
C HIS A 844 29.50 21.97 -10.02
N PRO A 845 28.62 21.47 -9.13
CA PRO A 845 28.97 21.04 -7.77
C PRO A 845 30.12 20.01 -7.72
N VAL A 846 30.13 19.05 -8.64
CA VAL A 846 31.21 18.04 -8.77
C VAL A 846 32.60 18.69 -8.90
N LEU A 847 32.74 19.82 -9.60
CA LEU A 847 34.02 20.53 -9.70
C LEU A 847 34.43 21.15 -8.37
N ILE A 848 33.47 21.71 -7.62
CA ILE A 848 33.70 22.26 -6.28
C ILE A 848 34.17 21.13 -5.33
N ALA A 849 33.56 19.95 -5.41
CA ALA A 849 34.01 18.78 -4.68
C ALA A 849 35.44 18.35 -5.07
N VAL A 850 35.75 18.30 -6.37
CA VAL A 850 37.10 17.99 -6.85
C VAL A 850 38.13 18.95 -6.28
N VAL A 851 37.84 20.26 -6.25
CA VAL A 851 38.70 21.29 -5.66
C VAL A 851 38.88 21.06 -4.15
N GLY A 852 37.78 20.87 -3.41
CA GLY A 852 37.82 20.66 -1.97
C GLY A 852 38.62 19.42 -1.56
N PHE A 853 38.37 18.28 -2.21
CA PHE A 853 39.15 17.07 -1.99
C PHE A 853 40.60 17.20 -2.46
N SER A 854 40.88 17.94 -3.54
CA SER A 854 42.27 18.18 -3.97
C SER A 854 43.07 18.97 -2.93
N ILE A 855 42.46 20.02 -2.35
CA ILE A 855 43.05 20.82 -1.27
C ILE A 855 43.32 19.93 -0.05
N ASN A 856 42.33 19.13 0.36
CA ASN A 856 42.47 18.22 1.49
C ASN A 856 43.55 17.17 1.26
N PHE A 857 43.46 16.43 0.17
CA PHE A 857 44.41 15.38 -0.20
C PHE A 857 45.84 15.92 -0.37
N ALA A 858 46.00 17.15 -0.85
CA ALA A 858 47.30 17.81 -0.96
C ALA A 858 47.98 18.04 0.39
N ALA A 859 47.23 18.39 1.45
CA ALA A 859 47.80 18.61 2.78
C ALA A 859 48.38 17.32 3.37
N TYR A 860 47.67 16.20 3.26
CA TYR A 860 48.14 14.87 3.70
C TYR A 860 49.29 14.36 2.81
N SER A 861 49.13 14.46 1.49
CA SER A 861 50.15 14.04 0.53
C SER A 861 51.47 14.79 0.72
N ALA A 862 51.43 16.09 1.02
CA ALA A 862 52.63 16.90 1.26
C ALA A 862 53.46 16.36 2.44
N GLU A 863 52.82 15.90 3.51
CA GLU A 863 53.50 15.31 4.67
C GLU A 863 54.05 13.91 4.39
N ILE A 864 53.32 13.09 3.64
CA ILE A 864 53.79 11.77 3.21
C ILE A 864 55.03 11.93 2.35
N PHE A 865 54.97 12.81 1.34
CA PHE A 865 56.11 13.10 0.45
C PHE A 865 57.30 13.63 1.24
N ARG A 866 57.10 14.59 2.16
CA ARG A 866 58.18 15.15 2.97
C ARG A 866 58.87 14.08 3.81
N THR A 867 58.08 13.29 4.54
CA THR A 867 58.59 12.26 5.46
C THR A 867 59.37 11.19 4.70
N ALA A 868 58.88 10.75 3.55
CA ALA A 868 59.57 9.76 2.73
C ALA A 868 60.84 10.30 2.06
N ILE A 869 60.85 11.57 1.66
CA ILE A 869 62.06 12.22 1.13
C ILE A 869 63.12 12.38 2.23
N ASP A 870 62.72 12.79 3.44
CA ASP A 870 63.62 12.98 4.57
C ASP A 870 64.13 11.65 5.17
N ALA A 871 63.49 10.52 4.85
CA ALA A 871 63.94 9.17 5.22
C ALA A 871 65.21 8.72 4.46
N THR A 872 65.58 9.40 3.37
CA THR A 872 66.81 9.09 2.64
C THR A 872 68.04 9.60 3.40
N ASP A 873 69.02 8.74 3.64
CA ASP A 873 70.23 9.09 4.39
C ASP A 873 71.00 10.25 3.75
N LYS A 874 71.44 11.20 4.58
CA LYS A 874 72.16 12.40 4.11
C LYS A 874 73.50 12.07 3.45
N GLY A 875 74.17 11.01 3.90
CA GLY A 875 75.43 10.54 3.32
C GLY A 875 75.28 10.08 1.87
N GLN A 876 74.11 9.54 1.49
CA GLN A 876 73.84 9.22 0.08
C GLN A 876 73.73 10.46 -0.81
N LEU A 877 73.15 11.54 -0.27
CA LEU A 877 73.07 12.83 -0.96
C LEU A 877 74.45 13.48 -1.07
N GLU A 878 75.25 13.44 -0.01
CA GLU A 878 76.63 13.94 0.01
C GLU A 878 77.53 13.18 -0.97
N ALA A 879 77.39 11.84 -1.05
CA ALA A 879 78.09 11.02 -2.04
C ALA A 879 77.67 11.37 -3.48
N ALA A 880 76.37 11.60 -3.73
CA ALA A 880 75.90 12.04 -5.04
C ALA A 880 76.48 13.40 -5.45
N TYR A 881 76.58 14.35 -4.52
CA TYR A 881 77.24 15.64 -4.77
C TYR A 881 78.73 15.49 -5.04
N ALA A 882 79.43 14.60 -4.32
CA ALA A 882 80.84 14.30 -4.55
C ALA A 882 81.08 13.68 -5.95
N LEU A 883 80.11 12.92 -6.48
CA LEU A 883 80.12 12.37 -7.83
C LEU A 883 79.70 13.39 -8.92
N GLY A 884 79.49 14.67 -8.57
CA GLY A 884 79.18 15.75 -9.51
C GLY A 884 77.71 15.84 -9.91
N PHE A 885 76.78 15.13 -9.25
CA PHE A 885 75.36 15.28 -9.53
C PHE A 885 74.85 16.65 -9.05
N THR A 886 74.05 17.31 -9.89
CA THR A 886 73.35 18.54 -9.50
C THR A 886 72.22 18.22 -8.50
N ARG A 887 71.75 19.21 -7.74
CA ARG A 887 70.64 19.01 -6.77
C ARG A 887 69.40 18.35 -7.39
N VAL A 888 69.07 18.71 -8.63
CA VAL A 888 67.95 18.12 -9.38
C VAL A 888 68.27 16.67 -9.78
N ALA A 889 69.48 16.43 -10.31
CA ALA A 889 69.90 15.08 -10.70
C ALA A 889 70.00 14.13 -9.49
N SER A 890 70.53 14.60 -8.35
CA SER A 890 70.58 13.85 -7.09
C SER A 890 69.16 13.52 -6.60
N PHE A 891 68.22 14.46 -6.69
CA PHE A 891 66.83 14.17 -6.31
C PHE A 891 66.20 13.09 -7.18
N PHE A 892 66.19 13.25 -8.51
CA PHE A 892 65.51 12.31 -9.41
C PHE A 892 66.19 10.94 -9.51
N LYS A 893 67.52 10.86 -9.37
CA LYS A 893 68.27 9.61 -9.53
C LYS A 893 68.56 8.88 -8.21
N VAL A 894 68.61 9.58 -7.07
CA VAL A 894 68.96 8.98 -5.77
C VAL A 894 67.77 9.03 -4.81
N THR A 895 67.25 10.22 -4.52
CA THR A 895 66.23 10.40 -3.47
C THR A 895 64.85 9.91 -3.89
N LEU A 896 64.32 10.38 -5.03
CA LEU A 896 62.96 10.10 -5.48
C LEU A 896 62.69 8.59 -5.67
N PRO A 897 63.57 7.78 -6.30
CA PRO A 897 63.33 6.34 -6.43
C PRO A 897 63.26 5.60 -5.09
N GLN A 898 64.00 6.08 -4.09
CA GLN A 898 63.99 5.51 -2.73
C GLN A 898 62.77 6.00 -1.94
N ALA A 899 62.48 7.31 -1.99
CA ALA A 899 61.31 7.92 -1.39
C ALA A 899 60.02 7.29 -1.93
N LEU A 900 59.89 7.07 -3.25
CA LEU A 900 58.71 6.45 -3.85
C LEU A 900 58.37 5.08 -3.24
N ARG A 901 59.38 4.28 -2.86
CA ARG A 901 59.16 2.97 -2.20
C ARG A 901 58.55 3.12 -0.81
N HIS A 902 58.83 4.22 -0.11
CA HIS A 902 58.24 4.54 1.18
C HIS A 902 56.89 5.27 1.05
N ILE A 903 56.72 6.08 -0.01
CA ILE A 903 55.49 6.84 -0.27
C ILE A 903 54.34 5.89 -0.62
N LEU A 904 54.53 4.98 -1.57
CA LEU A 904 53.43 4.22 -2.19
C LEU A 904 52.53 3.47 -1.21
N PRO A 905 53.04 2.76 -0.18
CA PRO A 905 52.17 2.06 0.77
C PRO A 905 51.27 3.01 1.57
N ILE A 906 51.82 4.13 2.02
CA ILE A 906 51.10 5.13 2.83
C ILE A 906 50.12 5.91 1.95
N PHE A 907 50.61 6.35 0.78
CA PHE A 907 49.85 7.10 -0.20
C PHE A 907 48.65 6.31 -0.75
N LYS A 908 48.83 4.99 -0.94
CA LYS A 908 47.72 4.07 -1.26
C LYS A 908 46.66 4.07 -0.16
N GLY A 909 47.05 4.01 1.11
CA GLY A 909 46.11 4.09 2.23
C GLY A 909 45.33 5.41 2.23
N GLU A 910 46.03 6.53 2.02
CA GLU A 910 45.43 7.86 1.98
C GLU A 910 44.44 8.03 0.82
N PHE A 911 44.79 7.55 -0.38
CA PHE A 911 43.88 7.57 -1.52
C PHE A 911 42.61 6.75 -1.25
N ILE A 912 42.75 5.56 -0.64
CA ILE A 912 41.60 4.74 -0.27
C ILE A 912 40.74 5.42 0.81
N SER A 913 41.35 6.15 1.75
CA SER A 913 40.63 6.97 2.71
C SER A 913 39.82 8.06 2.00
N MET A 914 40.43 8.78 1.06
CA MET A 914 39.76 9.82 0.28
C MET A 914 38.58 9.29 -0.54
N VAL A 915 38.73 8.13 -1.20
CA VAL A 915 37.61 7.48 -1.92
C VAL A 915 36.42 7.26 -0.98
N LYS A 916 36.66 6.79 0.25
CA LYS A 916 35.59 6.62 1.25
C LYS A 916 35.01 7.94 1.73
N MET A 917 35.84 8.98 1.87
CA MET A 917 35.39 10.31 2.26
C MET A 917 34.49 10.97 1.21
N THR A 918 34.50 10.53 -0.06
CA THR A 918 33.55 11.04 -1.06
C THR A 918 32.09 10.81 -0.70
N SER A 919 31.79 9.87 0.21
CA SER A 919 30.44 9.66 0.76
C SER A 919 29.78 10.88 1.42
N VAL A 920 30.55 11.94 1.68
CA VAL A 920 30.05 13.17 2.31
C VAL A 920 29.67 14.27 1.31
N VAL A 921 29.80 14.03 0.00
CA VAL A 921 29.48 15.08 -0.99
C VAL A 921 27.98 15.37 -1.12
N GLY A 922 27.12 14.48 -0.62
CA GLY A 922 25.67 14.71 -0.54
C GLY A 922 25.29 16.01 0.18
N TYR A 923 26.11 16.50 1.11
CA TYR A 923 25.88 17.77 1.83
C TYR A 923 25.93 19.03 0.95
N ILE A 924 26.46 18.91 -0.27
CA ILE A 924 26.54 19.99 -1.26
C ILE A 924 25.82 19.61 -2.57
N ALA A 925 24.69 18.92 -2.44
CA ALA A 925 23.79 18.58 -3.55
C ALA A 925 24.39 17.66 -4.63
N ILE A 926 25.43 16.89 -4.31
CA ILE A 926 26.03 15.92 -5.25
C ILE A 926 25.48 14.53 -4.96
N GLN A 927 24.99 13.88 -6.01
CA GLN A 927 24.46 12.52 -5.95
C GLN A 927 25.59 11.50 -6.20
N ASP A 928 26.33 11.18 -5.14
CA ASP A 928 27.32 10.11 -5.15
C ASP A 928 26.68 8.74 -4.83
N LEU A 929 27.49 7.69 -4.80
CA LEU A 929 27.01 6.34 -4.49
C LEU A 929 26.22 6.26 -3.17
N THR A 930 26.63 6.99 -2.13
CA THR A 930 25.90 7.00 -0.86
C THR A 930 24.56 7.72 -0.99
N LYS A 931 24.54 8.91 -1.60
CA LYS A 931 23.29 9.65 -1.82
C LYS A 931 22.29 8.89 -2.71
N MET A 932 22.76 8.22 -3.76
CA MET A 932 21.92 7.35 -4.60
C MET A 932 21.34 6.16 -3.83
N THR A 933 22.08 5.65 -2.84
CA THR A 933 21.56 4.62 -1.93
C THR A 933 20.45 5.18 -1.06
N ASP A 934 20.60 6.40 -0.54
CA ASP A 934 19.56 7.03 0.28
C ASP A 934 18.28 7.30 -0.51
N ILE A 935 18.39 7.66 -1.80
CA ILE A 935 17.24 7.77 -2.72
C ILE A 935 16.54 6.41 -2.87
N ILE A 936 17.28 5.32 -3.11
CA ILE A 936 16.68 3.98 -3.22
C ILE A 936 16.00 3.59 -1.90
N ARG A 937 16.64 3.86 -0.75
CA ARG A 937 16.07 3.57 0.56
C ARG A 937 14.82 4.38 0.86
N SER A 938 14.71 5.62 0.37
CA SER A 938 13.49 6.42 0.57
C SER A 938 12.31 5.90 -0.27
N ARG A 939 12.60 5.27 -1.41
CA ARG A 939 11.59 4.63 -2.26
C ARG A 939 11.12 3.29 -1.73
N THR A 940 12.05 2.46 -1.29
CA THR A 940 11.74 1.10 -0.81
C THR A 940 11.33 1.08 0.66
N PHE A 941 11.66 2.14 1.40
CA PHE A 941 11.68 2.17 2.87
C PHE A 941 12.50 1.05 3.51
N GLU A 942 13.39 0.41 2.73
CA GLU A 942 14.24 -0.68 3.17
C GLU A 942 15.66 -0.17 3.40
N ALA A 943 16.14 -0.21 4.66
CA ALA A 943 17.49 0.24 4.99
C ALA A 943 18.56 -0.86 4.85
N PHE A 944 18.22 -2.11 5.20
CA PHE A 944 19.21 -3.16 5.37
C PHE A 944 19.91 -3.54 4.06
N PHE A 945 19.15 -3.99 3.06
CA PHE A 945 19.73 -4.55 1.85
C PHE A 945 20.46 -3.49 1.00
N PRO A 946 19.92 -2.28 0.74
CA PRO A 946 20.64 -1.25 -0.01
C PRO A 946 21.96 -0.83 0.64
N LEU A 947 22.02 -0.69 1.97
CA LEU A 947 23.26 -0.32 2.67
C LEU A 947 24.33 -1.41 2.58
N VAL A 948 23.94 -2.69 2.67
CA VAL A 948 24.88 -3.82 2.50
C VAL A 948 25.41 -3.88 1.07
N VAL A 949 24.55 -3.67 0.07
CA VAL A 949 24.95 -3.57 -1.34
C VAL A 949 25.95 -2.42 -1.53
N THR A 950 25.66 -1.24 -1.01
CA THR A 950 26.54 -0.07 -1.12
C THR A 950 27.88 -0.28 -0.44
N ALA A 951 27.89 -0.88 0.75
CA ALA A 951 29.12 -1.28 1.43
C ALA A 951 29.93 -2.29 0.57
N ALA A 952 29.25 -3.24 -0.08
CA ALA A 952 29.88 -4.21 -0.97
C ALA A 952 30.47 -3.54 -2.23
N ILE A 953 29.77 -2.57 -2.82
CA ILE A 953 30.26 -1.79 -3.96
C ILE A 953 31.49 -0.98 -3.54
N TYR A 954 31.42 -0.23 -2.43
CA TYR A 954 32.57 0.50 -1.89
C TYR A 954 33.76 -0.44 -1.60
N PHE A 955 33.51 -1.65 -1.09
CA PHE A 955 34.55 -2.66 -0.91
C PHE A 955 35.16 -3.11 -2.24
N VAL A 956 34.34 -3.42 -3.25
CA VAL A 956 34.80 -3.85 -4.57
C VAL A 956 35.64 -2.77 -5.24
N ILE A 957 35.19 -1.51 -5.25
CA ILE A 957 35.92 -0.42 -5.91
C ILE A 957 37.23 -0.11 -5.18
N THR A 958 37.21 -0.07 -3.83
CA THR A 958 38.43 0.18 -3.05
C THR A 958 39.41 -0.98 -3.21
N TYR A 959 38.93 -2.22 -3.23
CA TYR A 959 39.76 -3.39 -3.51
C TYR A 959 40.35 -3.35 -4.92
N LEU A 960 39.56 -2.94 -5.93
CA LEU A 960 40.04 -2.77 -7.30
C LEU A 960 41.13 -1.70 -7.38
N PHE A 961 40.97 -0.56 -6.71
CA PHE A 961 42.03 0.46 -6.59
C PHE A 961 43.26 -0.06 -5.85
N ILE A 962 43.10 -0.84 -4.78
CA ILE A 962 44.19 -1.49 -4.05
C ILE A 962 45.00 -2.41 -4.97
N LEU A 963 44.33 -3.18 -5.84
CA LEU A 963 44.96 -4.06 -6.81
C LEU A 963 45.69 -3.28 -7.91
N LEU A 964 45.05 -2.25 -8.48
CA LEU A 964 45.64 -1.40 -9.51
C LEU A 964 46.90 -0.69 -8.99
N LEU A 965 46.81 -0.06 -7.82
CA LEU A 965 47.95 0.58 -7.16
C LEU A 965 49.02 -0.44 -6.72
N GLY A 966 48.62 -1.65 -6.34
CA GLY A 966 49.54 -2.75 -6.01
C GLY A 966 50.37 -3.21 -7.21
N LYS A 967 49.81 -3.21 -8.43
CA LYS A 967 50.58 -3.50 -9.65
C LYS A 967 51.67 -2.45 -9.89
N ILE A 968 51.36 -1.18 -9.64
CA ILE A 968 52.33 -0.08 -9.73
C ILE A 968 53.42 -0.23 -8.65
N GLU A 969 53.05 -0.63 -7.43
CA GLU A 969 54.01 -0.90 -6.34
C GLU A 969 55.03 -2.00 -6.70
N VAL A 970 54.57 -3.13 -7.27
CA VAL A 970 55.46 -4.23 -7.72
C VAL A 970 56.41 -3.79 -8.84
N GLN A 971 55.99 -2.83 -9.68
CA GLN A 971 56.88 -2.28 -10.70
C GLN A 971 57.97 -1.39 -10.08
N ILE A 972 57.70 -0.67 -9.00
CA ILE A 972 58.61 0.32 -8.41
C ILE A 972 59.54 -0.29 -7.35
N ASP A 973 59.10 -1.32 -6.62
CA ASP A 973 59.94 -2.05 -5.65
C ASP A 973 60.53 -3.35 -6.25
N PRO A 974 61.84 -3.40 -6.57
CA PRO A 974 62.48 -4.59 -7.09
C PRO A 974 62.46 -5.78 -6.13
N LYS A 975 62.29 -5.55 -4.82
CA LYS A 975 62.22 -6.63 -3.82
C LYS A 975 60.91 -7.42 -3.90
N ARG A 976 59.83 -6.80 -4.42
CA ARG A 976 58.51 -7.44 -4.60
C ARG A 976 58.36 -8.16 -5.93
N ARG A 977 59.29 -7.99 -6.88
CA ARG A 977 59.28 -8.75 -8.15
C ARG A 977 59.72 -10.19 -7.87
N LYS A 978 58.96 -11.18 -8.36
CA LYS A 978 59.38 -12.59 -8.36
C LYS A 978 60.76 -12.68 -9.03
N ARG A 979 61.79 -13.04 -8.26
CA ARG A 979 63.13 -13.30 -8.80
C ARG A 979 63.11 -14.66 -9.46
N VAL A 980 62.99 -14.70 -10.78
CA VAL A 980 63.40 -15.88 -11.54
C VAL A 980 64.92 -15.84 -11.61
N VAL A 981 65.59 -16.65 -10.79
CA VAL A 981 67.05 -16.81 -10.85
C VAL A 981 67.35 -17.55 -12.14
N LYS A 982 67.90 -16.87 -13.16
CA LYS A 982 68.37 -17.52 -14.39
C LYS A 982 69.46 -18.52 -14.01
N GLY A 983 69.16 -19.83 -14.13
CA GLY A 983 70.12 -20.92 -13.95
C GLY A 983 69.80 -21.96 -12.87
N VAL A 984 68.68 -21.82 -12.13
CA VAL A 984 68.25 -22.85 -11.16
C VAL A 984 66.96 -23.50 -11.67
N VAL A 985 67.04 -24.80 -11.99
CA VAL A 985 65.86 -25.65 -12.21
C VAL A 985 65.35 -26.01 -10.82
N GLU A 986 64.22 -25.43 -10.39
CA GLU A 986 63.50 -25.94 -9.23
C GLU A 986 62.92 -27.31 -9.61
N ILE A 987 63.51 -28.36 -9.06
CA ILE A 987 62.92 -29.70 -9.01
C ILE A 987 61.78 -29.63 -7.98
N ASP A 988 60.62 -30.14 -8.36
CA ASP A 988 59.40 -30.19 -7.57
C ASP A 988 59.64 -30.53 -6.09
N ALA A 989 59.11 -29.68 -5.22
CA ALA A 989 58.97 -29.94 -3.80
C ALA A 989 57.48 -30.12 -3.47
N GLU A 990 56.88 -31.19 -4.00
CA GLU A 990 55.98 -31.99 -3.17
C GLU A 990 56.84 -32.64 -2.07
N VAL A 991 56.30 -32.72 -0.85
CA VAL A 991 56.92 -33.26 0.37
C VAL A 991 57.83 -32.27 1.12
N VAL A 992 57.24 -31.49 2.04
CA VAL A 992 57.50 -31.56 3.50
C VAL A 992 56.33 -30.88 4.21
N GLU A 993 55.38 -31.69 4.68
CA GLU A 993 54.43 -31.33 5.74
C GLU A 993 55.00 -31.88 7.05
N VAL A 994 55.72 -31.06 7.84
CA VAL A 994 55.92 -31.30 9.29
C VAL A 994 56.16 -29.97 10.01
N GLN A 995 55.20 -29.59 10.85
CA GLN A 995 55.25 -28.68 12.01
C GLN A 995 55.63 -27.19 11.82
N LYS A 996 54.60 -26.32 11.79
CA LYS A 996 54.33 -25.35 12.85
C LYS A 996 52.95 -24.70 12.72
#